data_AF-A0A6I5ZRX9-F1
#
_entry.id   AF-A0A6I5ZRX9-F1
#
_cell.length_a   1.000
_cell.length_b   1.000
_cell.length_c   1.000
_cell.angle_alpha   90.00
_cell.angle_beta   90.00
_cell.angle_gamma   90.00
#
_symmetry.space_group_name_H-M   'P 1'
#
loop_
_entity.id
_entity.type
_entity.pdbx_description
1 polymer ?
#
loop_
_entity_poly.entity_id
_entity_poly.type
_entity_poly.pdbx_seq_one_letter_code
_entity_poly.pdbx_strand_id
1 'polypeptide(L)'
;MTGAGFYARGVSAIIPAYNEAATVGKVIDTLKEVASIVEIIVVSDGSQDATASVARRHGARVIELATNGGKGAAMTVGARAAREEILLFLDADLEGLTAAHVEALVAPLLAGSADMTVGIFSRGRSLTDLAQVVAPHLSGQRAIRKELFLAVGAEKSRFEVEVLLTSEARARGWRVQKIPLANMTHIMKEEKRGLYRGVVARMGMYKDILGYILRLTRKKIKARPVALLLLLLILAGALNYDVLALRSAAAAAGRMPDLELPAGGHRILVISPHPDDETLGAGGLIAEARDRGDAVKVVFMTNGDGFRRGVEKFNGPLPAGASDFLQYGRVRQQEAITALGVLGVKSSDIIFLGYPDGGLAPIWLGYWGEDRPYTSIYTRQAAVPYKLAFAPGEPYTAPALLNTLVAILKDYRPTDIYVTDTNDSHPDHWATGAFTLAAAGKVREEDPSFRPNLYTFVIHTGTWQILPVMERKAKPLLPPGYFLSRGTPWYKLPLSPEAMDRKKKAIAAYKTQDLVMPTFLANFERPNEVFSHLVDQQLVQADSSAGGDGEPAYWPESARVALDPAGDQLTRKLEKGGDLKAAYLLQAGNTTFVRLDTWGRPGFPVIYTASIYLLPGKPAGQVQRFILQVAPGERQARWLARPTGYNPGAVRVIYREHSVEIALPGLVPPGEHHLMFAAATSISKIPLDRIPWRLLQVNGGDI
;
A
#
# COMPACT_ATOMS: atom_id res chain seq x y z
N MET A 1 5.63 -8.81 54.79
CA MET A 1 4.39 -8.07 55.13
C MET A 1 3.39 -8.34 54.02
N THR A 2 2.18 -8.67 54.44
CA THR A 2 1.04 -9.18 53.71
C THR A 2 0.57 -8.29 52.57
N GLY A 3 0.15 -8.92 51.47
CA GLY A 3 -0.54 -8.26 50.37
C GLY A 3 -1.79 -7.54 50.84
N ALA A 4 -1.87 -6.25 50.52
CA ALA A 4 -3.05 -5.43 50.65
C ALA A 4 -3.02 -4.41 49.49
N GLY A 5 -4.03 -4.44 48.61
CA GLY A 5 -4.34 -3.28 47.76
C GLY A 5 -4.59 -3.48 46.28
N PHE A 6 -4.89 -4.68 45.75
CA PHE A 6 -5.70 -4.76 44.53
C PHE A 6 -7.16 -4.53 44.92
N TYR A 7 -7.50 -3.30 45.30
CA TYR A 7 -8.90 -2.89 45.38
C TYR A 7 -9.52 -3.15 44.01
N ALA A 8 -10.66 -3.84 44.00
CA ALA A 8 -11.53 -3.97 42.84
C ALA A 8 -11.76 -2.57 42.24
N ARG A 9 -11.00 -2.21 41.19
CA ARG A 9 -11.19 -0.95 40.49
C ARG A 9 -12.44 -1.11 39.66
N GLY A 10 -13.50 -0.39 40.02
CA GLY A 10 -14.67 -0.27 39.18
C GLY A 10 -14.38 0.64 38.00
N VAL A 11 -15.24 0.58 37.00
CA VAL A 11 -15.25 1.49 35.85
C VAL A 11 -16.59 2.21 35.80
N SER A 12 -16.56 3.53 35.65
CA SER A 12 -17.75 4.33 35.34
C SER A 12 -17.90 4.47 33.83
N ALA A 13 -18.92 3.84 33.26
CA ALA A 13 -19.30 4.02 31.87
C ALA A 13 -20.12 5.31 31.68
N ILE A 14 -19.75 6.14 30.72
CA ILE A 14 -20.38 7.42 30.42
C ILE A 14 -20.85 7.39 28.96
N ILE A 15 -22.14 7.60 28.77
CA ILE A 15 -22.81 7.60 27.46
C ILE A 15 -23.38 9.01 27.20
N PRO A 16 -22.70 9.87 26.43
CA PRO A 16 -23.30 11.10 25.93
C PRO A 16 -24.38 10.76 24.89
N ALA A 17 -25.60 11.25 25.09
CA ALA A 17 -26.74 10.92 24.23
C ALA A 17 -27.53 12.17 23.85
N TYR A 18 -27.89 12.29 22.56
CA TYR A 18 -28.77 13.35 22.06
C TYR A 18 -29.74 12.79 21.02
N ASN A 19 -31.00 12.60 21.42
CA ASN A 19 -32.05 11.98 20.62
C ASN A 19 -31.74 10.53 20.16
N GLU A 20 -31.33 9.67 21.10
CA GLU A 20 -30.95 8.28 20.87
C GLU A 20 -31.84 7.27 21.62
N ALA A 21 -33.13 7.59 21.78
CA ALA A 21 -34.10 6.72 22.46
C ALA A 21 -34.17 5.30 21.85
N ALA A 22 -33.89 5.16 20.56
CA ALA A 22 -33.98 3.90 19.83
C ALA A 22 -32.81 2.93 20.11
N THR A 23 -31.66 3.44 20.54
CA THR A 23 -30.40 2.68 20.60
C THR A 23 -29.78 2.62 21.99
N VAL A 24 -29.96 3.68 22.80
CA VAL A 24 -29.31 3.82 24.11
C VAL A 24 -29.59 2.65 25.07
N GLY A 25 -30.78 2.05 25.01
CA GLY A 25 -31.16 0.91 25.86
C GLY A 25 -30.25 -0.31 25.63
N LYS A 26 -29.98 -0.65 24.37
CA LYS A 26 -29.13 -1.80 24.03
C LYS A 26 -27.70 -1.63 24.54
N VAL A 27 -27.14 -0.42 24.41
CA VAL A 27 -25.80 -0.10 24.91
C VAL A 27 -25.72 -0.26 26.43
N ILE A 28 -26.75 0.18 27.16
CA ILE A 28 -26.83 0.03 28.61
C ILE A 28 -26.93 -1.45 29.00
N ASP A 29 -27.75 -2.23 28.30
CA ASP A 29 -27.93 -3.66 28.61
C ASP A 29 -26.61 -4.43 28.42
N THR A 30 -25.87 -4.17 27.34
CA THR A 30 -24.54 -4.77 27.14
C THR A 30 -23.53 -4.37 28.21
N LEU A 31 -23.55 -3.11 28.68
CA LEU A 31 -22.65 -2.67 29.74
C LEU A 31 -22.90 -3.38 31.07
N LYS A 32 -24.15 -3.76 31.38
CA LYS A 32 -24.51 -4.50 32.60
C LYS A 32 -23.99 -5.93 32.62
N GLU A 33 -23.68 -6.50 31.47
CA GLU A 33 -23.11 -7.85 31.37
C GLU A 33 -21.65 -7.90 31.85
N VAL A 34 -20.99 -6.75 31.99
CA VAL A 34 -19.56 -6.66 32.32
C VAL A 34 -19.36 -6.31 33.78
N ALA A 35 -18.86 -7.26 34.56
CA ALA A 35 -18.72 -7.14 36.03
C ALA A 35 -17.87 -5.95 36.50
N SER A 36 -16.88 -5.51 35.70
CA SER A 36 -16.05 -4.35 36.05
C SER A 36 -16.75 -3.00 35.87
N ILE A 37 -17.89 -2.95 35.16
CA ILE A 37 -18.69 -1.74 34.99
C ILE A 37 -19.62 -1.62 36.21
N VAL A 38 -19.25 -0.77 37.17
CA VAL A 38 -19.99 -0.62 38.43
C VAL A 38 -20.92 0.60 38.43
N GLU A 39 -20.78 1.49 37.45
CA GLU A 39 -21.60 2.67 37.28
C GLU A 39 -21.84 2.93 35.79
N ILE A 40 -23.11 3.18 35.40
CA ILE A 40 -23.48 3.59 34.05
C ILE A 40 -24.18 4.94 34.15
N ILE A 41 -23.58 5.98 33.56
CA ILE A 41 -24.09 7.33 33.51
C ILE A 41 -24.46 7.66 32.07
N VAL A 42 -25.72 8.01 31.84
CA VAL A 42 -26.18 8.56 30.56
C VAL A 42 -26.37 10.06 30.72
N VAL A 43 -25.69 10.85 29.90
CA VAL A 43 -25.84 12.30 29.89
C VAL A 43 -26.70 12.68 28.69
N SER A 44 -27.98 12.98 28.93
CA SER A 44 -28.93 13.43 27.92
C SER A 44 -28.67 14.91 27.60
N ASP A 45 -28.01 15.18 26.48
CA ASP A 45 -27.50 16.49 26.08
C ASP A 45 -28.59 17.35 25.39
N GLY A 46 -29.67 17.65 26.13
CA GLY A 46 -30.80 18.44 25.62
C GLY A 46 -31.73 17.68 24.68
N SER A 47 -31.84 16.35 24.81
CA SER A 47 -32.72 15.51 23.97
C SER A 47 -34.19 15.97 24.06
N GLN A 48 -34.89 15.91 22.93
CA GLN A 48 -36.32 16.21 22.80
C GLN A 48 -37.18 14.95 22.64
N ASP A 49 -36.54 13.78 22.47
CA ASP A 49 -37.20 12.48 22.41
C ASP A 49 -37.21 11.77 23.78
N ALA A 50 -37.60 10.50 23.79
CA ALA A 50 -37.68 9.69 24.99
C ALA A 50 -36.32 9.22 25.57
N THR A 51 -35.16 9.70 25.10
CA THR A 51 -33.81 9.19 25.46
C THR A 51 -33.61 9.05 26.97
N ALA A 52 -33.89 10.11 27.73
CA ALA A 52 -33.71 10.12 29.18
C ALA A 52 -34.60 9.10 29.88
N SER A 53 -35.86 8.98 29.45
CA SER A 53 -36.81 8.01 30.02
C SER A 53 -36.42 6.55 29.71
N VAL A 54 -35.94 6.28 28.49
CA VAL A 54 -35.46 4.95 28.09
C VAL A 54 -34.23 4.58 28.92
N ALA A 55 -33.25 5.46 29.03
CA ALA A 55 -32.03 5.20 29.79
C ALA A 55 -32.31 4.88 31.28
N ARG A 56 -33.25 5.60 31.91
CA ARG A 56 -33.68 5.30 33.29
C ARG A 56 -34.33 3.93 33.42
N ARG A 57 -35.22 3.55 32.50
CA ARG A 57 -35.86 2.22 32.51
C ARG A 57 -34.85 1.10 32.37
N HIS A 58 -33.82 1.31 31.56
CA HIS A 58 -32.68 0.40 31.45
C HIS A 58 -31.70 0.52 32.62
N GLY A 59 -32.02 1.26 33.70
CA GLY A 59 -31.24 1.25 34.94
C GLY A 59 -29.96 2.09 34.93
N ALA A 60 -29.76 2.97 33.95
CA ALA A 60 -28.66 3.93 33.98
C ALA A 60 -28.98 5.14 34.86
N ARG A 61 -27.95 5.72 35.48
CA ARG A 61 -28.05 7.04 36.14
C ARG A 61 -28.12 8.11 35.05
N VAL A 62 -29.21 8.86 34.99
CA VAL A 62 -29.41 9.86 33.93
C VAL A 62 -29.19 11.28 34.44
N ILE A 63 -28.35 12.03 33.73
CA ILE A 63 -28.14 13.47 33.93
C ILE A 63 -28.73 14.19 32.70
N GLU A 64 -29.70 15.06 32.90
CA GLU A 64 -30.35 15.81 31.82
C GLU A 64 -29.81 17.24 31.76
N LEU A 65 -29.36 17.66 30.58
CA LEU A 65 -28.93 19.03 30.32
C LEU A 65 -30.08 19.80 29.68
N ALA A 66 -30.35 21.01 30.18
CA ALA A 66 -31.46 21.84 29.68
C ALA A 66 -31.27 22.30 28.23
N THR A 67 -30.02 22.40 27.76
CA THR A 67 -29.67 22.80 26.40
C THR A 67 -28.54 21.92 25.88
N ASN A 68 -28.50 21.71 24.56
CA ASN A 68 -27.45 20.93 23.92
C ASN A 68 -26.11 21.68 23.96
N GLY A 69 -25.16 21.16 24.74
CA GLY A 69 -23.80 21.67 24.90
C GLY A 69 -22.78 21.01 23.95
N GLY A 70 -23.13 19.86 23.38
CA GLY A 70 -22.26 19.04 22.53
C GLY A 70 -21.56 17.91 23.29
N LYS A 71 -21.00 16.95 22.54
CA LYS A 71 -20.43 15.69 23.07
C LYS A 71 -19.38 15.91 24.17
N GLY A 72 -18.42 16.82 23.98
CA GLY A 72 -17.39 17.11 24.99
C GLY A 72 -17.96 17.69 26.31
N ALA A 73 -18.99 18.54 26.24
CA ALA A 73 -19.68 19.05 27.42
C ALA A 73 -20.41 17.93 28.16
N ALA A 74 -21.13 17.08 27.44
CA ALA A 74 -21.83 15.93 28.02
C ALA A 74 -20.87 14.92 28.66
N MET A 75 -19.75 14.59 28.00
CA MET A 75 -18.69 13.74 28.56
C MET A 75 -18.08 14.36 29.82
N THR A 76 -17.88 15.68 29.86
CA THR A 76 -17.32 16.38 31.03
C THR A 76 -18.26 16.34 32.22
N VAL A 77 -19.55 16.55 32.00
CA VAL A 77 -20.57 16.42 33.05
C VAL A 77 -20.60 14.98 33.59
N GLY A 78 -20.58 13.98 32.70
CA GLY A 78 -20.53 12.58 33.08
C GLY A 78 -19.27 12.24 33.89
N ALA A 79 -18.10 12.70 33.43
CA ALA A 79 -16.82 12.45 34.09
C ALA A 79 -16.72 13.08 35.49
N ARG A 80 -17.32 14.26 35.70
CA ARG A 80 -17.37 14.90 37.03
C ARG A 80 -18.33 14.19 37.97
N ALA A 81 -19.41 13.62 37.44
CA ALA A 81 -20.41 12.88 38.22
C ALA A 81 -20.03 11.42 38.51
N ALA A 82 -19.08 10.88 37.74
CA ALA A 82 -18.55 9.52 37.86
C ALA A 82 -17.83 9.31 39.19
N ARG A 83 -18.02 8.14 39.80
CA ARG A 83 -17.41 7.77 41.08
C ARG A 83 -16.05 7.10 40.92
N GLU A 84 -15.84 6.39 39.82
CA GLU A 84 -14.63 5.61 39.59
C GLU A 84 -13.50 6.42 38.93
N GLU A 85 -12.27 5.97 39.14
CA GLU A 85 -11.06 6.58 38.56
C GLU A 85 -10.81 6.17 37.11
N ILE A 86 -11.45 5.10 36.63
CA ILE A 86 -11.41 4.67 35.23
C ILE A 86 -12.76 5.01 34.60
N LEU A 87 -12.71 5.77 33.51
CA LEU A 87 -13.88 6.17 32.74
C LEU A 87 -13.90 5.39 31.43
N LEU A 88 -15.05 4.83 31.08
CA LEU A 88 -15.32 4.29 29.74
C LEU A 88 -16.32 5.20 29.03
N PHE A 89 -15.93 5.76 27.89
CA PHE A 89 -16.83 6.49 27.02
C PHE A 89 -17.30 5.60 25.88
N LEU A 90 -18.62 5.56 25.66
CA LEU A 90 -19.25 4.88 24.52
C LEU A 90 -20.32 5.78 23.91
N ASP A 91 -20.52 5.65 22.60
CA ASP A 91 -21.60 6.35 21.91
C ASP A 91 -22.95 5.65 22.15
N ALA A 92 -24.03 6.42 22.14
CA ALA A 92 -25.38 5.92 22.37
C ALA A 92 -26.01 5.20 21.17
N ASP A 93 -25.34 5.18 20.01
CA ASP A 93 -25.84 4.70 18.72
C ASP A 93 -25.06 3.49 18.16
N LEU A 94 -24.40 2.74 19.05
CA LEU A 94 -23.60 1.57 18.69
C LEU A 94 -24.47 0.36 18.33
N GLU A 95 -24.16 -0.27 17.19
CA GLU A 95 -24.67 -1.58 16.80
C GLU A 95 -23.56 -2.63 16.87
N GLY A 96 -23.88 -3.82 17.39
CA GLY A 96 -22.91 -4.92 17.54
C GLY A 96 -21.93 -4.76 18.71
N LEU A 97 -22.21 -3.87 19.67
CA LEU A 97 -21.47 -3.83 20.93
C LEU A 97 -21.69 -5.16 21.69
N THR A 98 -20.62 -5.72 22.25
CA THR A 98 -20.66 -6.96 23.05
C THR A 98 -19.91 -6.74 24.37
N ALA A 99 -20.19 -7.57 25.38
CA ALA A 99 -19.45 -7.58 26.65
C ALA A 99 -17.94 -7.70 26.42
N ALA A 100 -17.51 -8.56 25.48
CA ALA A 100 -16.10 -8.74 25.14
C ALA A 100 -15.43 -7.46 24.59
N HIS A 101 -16.15 -6.63 23.83
CA HIS A 101 -15.63 -5.34 23.36
C HIS A 101 -15.37 -4.37 24.53
N VAL A 102 -16.32 -4.33 25.46
CA VAL A 102 -16.23 -3.49 26.65
C VAL A 102 -15.07 -3.96 27.54
N GLU A 103 -14.97 -5.27 27.80
CA GLU A 103 -13.87 -5.87 28.56
C GLU A 103 -12.50 -5.57 27.93
N ALA A 104 -12.37 -5.72 26.61
CA ALA A 104 -11.12 -5.44 25.90
C ALA A 104 -10.70 -3.97 26.00
N LEU A 105 -11.67 -3.03 26.03
CA LEU A 105 -11.39 -1.61 26.20
C LEU A 105 -10.92 -1.26 27.62
N VAL A 106 -11.46 -1.90 28.65
CA VAL A 106 -11.17 -1.52 30.06
C VAL A 106 -10.03 -2.33 30.69
N ALA A 107 -9.80 -3.58 30.24
CA ALA A 107 -8.81 -4.48 30.82
C ALA A 107 -7.38 -3.89 30.90
N PRO A 108 -6.85 -3.17 29.90
CA PRO A 108 -5.53 -2.56 30.00
C PRO A 108 -5.40 -1.48 31.10
N LEU A 109 -6.48 -0.75 31.38
CA LEU A 109 -6.49 0.26 32.45
C LEU A 109 -6.62 -0.39 33.82
N LEU A 110 -7.46 -1.43 33.94
CA LEU A 110 -7.60 -2.22 35.16
C LEU A 110 -6.28 -2.91 35.53
N ALA A 111 -5.56 -3.42 34.53
CA ALA A 111 -4.23 -4.03 34.68
C ALA A 111 -3.09 -3.01 34.86
N GLY A 112 -3.34 -1.70 34.74
CA GLY A 112 -2.32 -0.66 34.86
C GLY A 112 -1.31 -0.59 33.70
N SER A 113 -1.57 -1.31 32.60
CA SER A 113 -0.72 -1.37 31.41
C SER A 113 -1.01 -0.28 30.38
N ALA A 114 -2.09 0.49 30.55
CA ALA A 114 -2.44 1.66 29.74
C ALA A 114 -2.94 2.84 30.58
N ASP A 115 -2.80 4.03 30.02
CA ASP A 115 -3.36 5.29 30.54
C ASP A 115 -4.65 5.68 29.79
N MET A 116 -4.76 5.24 28.54
CA MET A 116 -5.93 5.35 27.69
C MET A 116 -5.98 4.18 26.69
N THR A 117 -7.17 3.68 26.38
CA THR A 117 -7.43 2.78 25.25
C THR A 117 -8.30 3.48 24.21
N VAL A 118 -8.12 3.10 22.94
CA VAL A 118 -8.92 3.61 21.83
C VAL A 118 -9.43 2.43 21.01
N GLY A 119 -10.75 2.35 20.83
CA GLY A 119 -11.40 1.41 19.95
C GLY A 119 -11.06 1.66 18.48
N ILE A 120 -10.76 0.60 17.73
CA ILE A 120 -10.56 0.65 16.29
C ILE A 120 -11.52 -0.33 15.64
N PHE A 121 -12.50 0.20 14.92
CA PHE A 121 -13.47 -0.59 14.18
C PHE A 121 -12.79 -1.46 13.12
N SER A 122 -12.98 -2.78 13.22
CA SER A 122 -12.34 -3.75 12.31
C SER A 122 -13.14 -4.00 11.02
N ARG A 123 -14.35 -3.43 10.89
CA ARG A 123 -15.15 -3.39 9.65
C ARG A 123 -15.96 -2.10 9.55
N GLY A 124 -15.73 -1.34 8.48
CA GLY A 124 -16.53 -0.21 8.02
C GLY A 124 -16.06 0.15 6.61
N ARG A 125 -16.98 0.31 5.67
CA ARG A 125 -16.73 0.44 4.23
C ARG A 125 -15.68 1.51 3.88
N SER A 126 -14.90 1.20 2.85
CA SER A 126 -14.11 2.13 2.05
C SER A 126 -15.02 3.01 1.18
N LEU A 127 -14.63 4.29 1.06
CA LEU A 127 -15.19 5.39 0.24
C LEU A 127 -16.39 6.14 0.84
N THR A 128 -16.15 6.92 1.90
CA THR A 128 -16.04 8.39 1.85
C THR A 128 -15.84 8.90 3.27
N ASP A 129 -14.61 9.25 3.62
CA ASP A 129 -14.39 10.20 4.72
C ASP A 129 -13.01 10.84 4.57
N LEU A 130 -12.98 12.01 3.94
CA LEU A 130 -11.79 12.87 3.90
C LEU A 130 -11.30 13.17 5.34
N ALA A 131 -12.20 13.07 6.33
CA ALA A 131 -11.89 13.15 7.75
C ALA A 131 -10.91 12.07 8.24
N GLN A 132 -10.97 10.84 7.71
CA GLN A 132 -10.04 9.77 8.09
C GLN A 132 -8.64 9.96 7.52
N VAL A 133 -8.51 10.65 6.38
CA VAL A 133 -7.22 11.02 5.78
C VAL A 133 -6.55 12.14 6.58
N VAL A 134 -7.33 13.06 7.14
CA VAL A 134 -6.83 14.19 7.93
C VAL A 134 -6.59 13.80 9.40
N ALA A 135 -7.34 12.83 9.95
CA ALA A 135 -7.22 12.38 11.35
C ALA A 135 -7.63 10.90 11.53
N PRO A 136 -6.73 9.92 11.29
CA PRO A 136 -7.06 8.49 11.24
C PRO A 136 -7.42 7.81 12.59
N HIS A 137 -7.72 8.55 13.67
CA HIS A 137 -7.84 8.01 15.04
C HIS A 137 -8.98 8.63 15.87
N LEU A 138 -10.10 8.99 15.24
CA LEU A 138 -11.27 9.56 15.90
C LEU A 138 -12.33 8.48 16.13
N SER A 139 -12.15 7.72 17.21
CA SER A 139 -13.20 6.87 17.77
C SER A 139 -13.61 7.43 19.14
N GLY A 140 -14.93 7.45 19.37
CA GLY A 140 -15.56 7.84 20.64
C GLY A 140 -15.49 6.77 21.72
N GLN A 141 -15.09 5.54 21.36
CA GLN A 141 -15.03 4.39 22.24
C GLN A 141 -13.66 4.33 22.89
N ARG A 142 -13.57 4.83 24.12
CA ARG A 142 -12.30 5.00 24.83
C ARG A 142 -12.44 4.70 26.30
N ALA A 143 -11.49 3.99 26.88
CA ALA A 143 -11.30 4.02 28.32
C ALA A 143 -10.11 4.93 28.67
N ILE A 144 -10.24 5.74 29.72
CA ILE A 144 -9.21 6.71 30.13
C ILE A 144 -9.27 6.92 31.65
N ARG A 145 -8.14 7.25 32.27
CA ARG A 145 -8.15 7.70 33.68
C ARG A 145 -8.86 9.04 33.84
N LYS A 146 -9.70 9.14 34.87
CA LYS A 146 -10.52 10.32 35.18
C LYS A 146 -9.69 11.59 35.35
N GLU A 147 -8.59 11.50 36.09
CA GLU A 147 -7.64 12.61 36.28
C GLU A 147 -7.12 13.17 34.95
N LEU A 148 -6.80 12.28 33.99
CA LEU A 148 -6.23 12.66 32.69
C LEU A 148 -7.28 13.30 31.81
N PHE A 149 -8.49 12.75 31.79
CA PHE A 149 -9.61 13.33 31.03
C PHE A 149 -9.97 14.73 31.54
N LEU A 150 -10.10 14.92 32.86
CA LEU A 150 -10.46 16.22 33.43
C LEU A 150 -9.36 17.28 33.24
N ALA A 151 -8.08 16.87 33.21
CA ALA A 151 -6.96 17.77 32.96
C ALA A 151 -6.90 18.34 31.53
N VAL A 152 -7.63 17.76 30.58
CA VAL A 152 -7.69 18.22 29.19
C VAL A 152 -8.60 19.44 28.99
N GLY A 153 -9.58 19.67 29.88
CA GLY A 153 -10.50 20.81 29.76
C GLY A 153 -11.46 20.69 28.57
N ALA A 154 -12.06 19.50 28.39
CA ALA A 154 -12.91 19.17 27.25
C ALA A 154 -14.25 19.93 27.19
N GLU A 155 -14.62 20.70 28.22
CA GLU A 155 -15.93 21.38 28.32
C GLU A 155 -16.19 22.41 27.20
N LYS A 156 -15.15 22.93 26.55
CA LYS A 156 -15.27 23.90 25.43
C LYS A 156 -15.27 23.24 24.04
N SER A 157 -15.09 21.92 23.98
CA SER A 157 -15.02 21.14 22.73
C SER A 157 -16.39 20.51 22.41
N ARG A 158 -16.86 20.66 21.18
CA ARG A 158 -18.12 20.03 20.70
C ARG A 158 -17.82 18.63 20.14
N PHE A 159 -17.76 18.47 18.83
CA PHE A 159 -17.42 17.20 18.15
C PHE A 159 -15.90 16.89 18.14
N GLU A 160 -15.09 17.69 18.82
CA GLU A 160 -13.62 17.71 18.71
C GLU A 160 -12.89 17.04 19.89
N VAL A 161 -13.63 16.56 20.89
CA VAL A 161 -13.07 16.00 22.13
C VAL A 161 -12.11 14.83 21.86
N GLU A 162 -12.38 14.01 20.85
CA GLU A 162 -11.55 12.86 20.47
C GLU A 162 -10.22 13.29 19.84
N VAL A 163 -10.21 14.39 19.07
CA VAL A 163 -8.98 14.99 18.51
C VAL A 163 -8.11 15.51 19.64
N LEU A 164 -8.74 16.25 20.56
CA LEU A 164 -8.08 16.89 21.68
C LEU A 164 -7.42 15.85 22.61
N LEU A 165 -8.15 14.79 22.97
CA LEU A 165 -7.62 13.69 23.79
C LEU A 165 -6.43 12.98 23.12
N THR A 166 -6.50 12.74 21.80
CA THR A 166 -5.38 12.11 21.07
C THR A 166 -4.17 13.05 20.97
N SER A 167 -4.39 14.35 20.80
CA SER A 167 -3.32 15.36 20.76
C SER A 167 -2.63 15.48 22.12
N GLU A 168 -3.39 15.56 23.21
CA GLU A 168 -2.85 15.65 24.57
C GLU A 168 -2.11 14.37 24.98
N ALA A 169 -2.64 13.20 24.63
CA ALA A 169 -1.96 11.92 24.88
C ALA A 169 -0.58 11.85 24.23
N ARG A 170 -0.45 12.39 23.00
CA ARG A 170 0.85 12.48 22.31
C ARG A 170 1.77 13.52 22.94
N ALA A 171 1.25 14.71 23.23
CA ALA A 171 2.02 15.81 23.80
C ALA A 171 2.59 15.46 25.18
N ARG A 172 1.85 14.69 25.98
CA ARG A 172 2.20 14.31 27.36
C ARG A 172 2.74 12.88 27.51
N GLY A 173 2.90 12.15 26.39
CA GLY A 173 3.51 10.82 26.39
C GLY A 173 2.72 9.72 27.12
N TRP A 174 1.38 9.75 27.05
CA TRP A 174 0.54 8.73 27.70
C TRP A 174 0.70 7.36 27.03
N ARG A 175 0.61 6.29 27.83
CA ARG A 175 0.60 4.89 27.35
C ARG A 175 -0.76 4.58 26.73
N VAL A 176 -0.87 4.74 25.41
CA VAL A 176 -2.11 4.49 24.66
C VAL A 176 -2.09 3.11 24.00
N GLN A 177 -3.10 2.29 24.28
CA GLN A 177 -3.30 1.00 23.59
C GLN A 177 -4.48 1.06 22.62
N LYS A 178 -4.36 0.38 21.48
CA LYS A 178 -5.38 0.35 20.43
C LYS A 178 -6.07 -1.01 20.44
N ILE A 179 -7.40 -1.00 20.59
CA ILE A 179 -8.19 -2.22 20.78
C ILE A 179 -9.09 -2.43 19.56
N PRO A 180 -8.88 -3.49 18.76
CA PRO A 180 -9.77 -3.83 17.66
C PRO A 180 -11.18 -4.17 18.16
N LEU A 181 -12.21 -3.55 17.57
CA LEU A 181 -13.62 -3.82 17.86
C LEU A 181 -14.26 -4.46 16.62
N ALA A 182 -14.36 -5.79 16.62
CA ALA A 182 -14.82 -6.57 15.47
C ALA A 182 -16.36 -6.55 15.36
N ASN A 183 -16.90 -6.46 14.14
CA ASN A 183 -18.35 -6.50 13.88
C ASN A 183 -19.20 -5.41 14.57
N MET A 184 -18.59 -4.31 15.02
CA MET A 184 -19.29 -3.13 15.54
C MET A 184 -19.44 -2.06 14.45
N THR A 185 -20.61 -1.42 14.34
CA THR A 185 -20.91 -0.33 13.39
C THR A 185 -21.69 0.81 14.08
N HIS A 186 -21.72 2.00 13.47
CA HIS A 186 -22.59 3.10 13.89
C HIS A 186 -23.81 3.18 12.96
N ILE A 187 -24.99 3.52 13.49
CA ILE A 187 -26.11 3.96 12.66
C ILE A 187 -25.78 5.35 12.11
N MET A 188 -25.66 5.50 10.79
CA MET A 188 -25.43 6.81 10.19
C MET A 188 -26.65 7.72 10.43
N LYS A 189 -26.43 8.97 10.87
CA LYS A 189 -27.48 10.02 10.95
C LYS A 189 -28.22 10.25 9.62
N GLU A 190 -27.67 9.72 8.53
CA GLU A 190 -28.13 9.81 7.16
C GLU A 190 -29.20 8.76 6.83
N GLU A 191 -29.21 7.60 7.50
CA GLU A 191 -30.26 6.58 7.35
C GLU A 191 -31.57 6.95 8.06
N LYS A 192 -31.53 7.85 9.05
CA LYS A 192 -32.72 8.31 9.77
C LYS A 192 -33.47 9.48 9.10
N ARG A 193 -32.88 10.21 8.12
CA ARG A 193 -33.42 11.53 7.66
C ARG A 193 -33.30 11.88 6.17
N GLY A 194 -32.85 10.97 5.30
CA GLY A 194 -32.85 11.17 3.84
C GLY A 194 -31.68 12.03 3.30
N LEU A 195 -31.32 11.76 2.04
CA LEU A 195 -30.09 12.17 1.33
C LEU A 195 -29.75 13.67 1.44
N TYR A 196 -30.76 14.55 1.39
CA TYR A 196 -30.57 16.01 1.33
C TYR A 196 -30.13 16.62 2.67
N ARG A 197 -30.66 16.12 3.80
CA ARG A 197 -30.30 16.64 5.14
C ARG A 197 -28.96 16.09 5.64
N GLY A 198 -28.53 14.93 5.15
CA GLY A 198 -27.18 14.38 5.42
C GLY A 198 -26.06 15.24 4.85
N VAL A 199 -26.26 15.79 3.64
CA VAL A 199 -25.33 16.76 3.04
C VAL A 199 -25.24 18.05 3.89
N VAL A 200 -26.37 18.56 4.40
CA VAL A 200 -26.39 19.76 5.26
C VAL A 200 -25.68 19.50 6.60
N ALA A 201 -25.86 18.32 7.20
CA ALA A 201 -25.17 17.94 8.43
C ALA A 201 -23.64 17.80 8.23
N ARG A 202 -23.20 17.22 7.10
CA ARG A 202 -21.77 17.17 6.71
C ARG A 202 -21.18 18.56 6.51
N MET A 203 -21.93 19.47 5.89
CA MET A 203 -21.51 20.88 5.74
C MET A 203 -21.41 21.61 7.08
N GLY A 204 -22.29 21.30 8.03
CA GLY A 204 -22.19 21.77 9.42
C GLY A 204 -20.92 21.29 10.13
N MET A 205 -20.60 20.00 10.02
CA MET A 205 -19.37 19.41 10.57
C MET A 205 -18.11 20.02 9.95
N TYR A 206 -18.06 20.20 8.63
CA TYR A 206 -16.93 20.86 7.96
C TYR A 206 -16.77 22.33 8.35
N LYS A 207 -17.88 23.04 8.57
CA LYS A 207 -17.88 24.41 9.10
C LYS A 207 -17.31 24.46 10.52
N ASP A 208 -17.61 23.48 11.37
CA ASP A 208 -17.11 23.42 12.74
C ASP A 208 -15.60 23.09 12.79
N ILE A 209 -15.15 22.09 12.00
CA ILE A 209 -13.72 21.76 11.82
C ILE A 209 -12.94 22.99 11.31
N LEU A 210 -13.50 23.70 10.34
CA LEU A 210 -12.93 24.94 9.81
C LEU A 210 -12.89 26.04 10.90
N GLY A 211 -13.95 26.16 11.71
CA GLY A 211 -14.03 27.09 12.83
C GLY A 211 -12.97 26.84 13.90
N TYR A 212 -12.60 25.60 14.15
CA TYR A 212 -11.53 25.22 15.08
C TYR A 212 -10.14 25.45 14.50
N ILE A 213 -9.90 25.09 13.24
CA ILE A 213 -8.64 25.42 12.53
C ILE A 213 -8.41 26.94 12.50
N LEU A 214 -9.48 27.73 12.30
CA LEU A 214 -9.46 29.20 12.36
C LEU A 214 -9.23 29.76 13.79
N ARG A 215 -9.61 29.01 14.84
CA ARG A 215 -9.35 29.37 16.25
C ARG A 215 -7.92 29.02 16.67
N LEU A 216 -7.37 27.90 16.21
CA LEU A 216 -5.98 27.50 16.44
C LEU A 216 -4.97 28.45 15.79
N THR A 217 -5.37 29.13 14.71
CA THR A 217 -4.53 30.09 13.96
C THR A 217 -4.72 31.55 14.41
N ARG A 218 -5.38 31.82 15.56
CA ARG A 218 -5.57 33.18 16.08
C ARG A 218 -4.28 33.91 16.50
N LYS A 219 -3.11 33.27 16.43
CA LYS A 219 -1.82 33.97 16.52
C LYS A 219 -1.15 34.08 15.15
N LYS A 220 -1.37 35.25 14.53
CA LYS A 220 -0.65 35.88 13.39
C LYS A 220 -0.93 35.31 11.98
N ILE A 221 -1.51 36.18 11.12
CA ILE A 221 -1.21 36.47 9.70
C ILE A 221 -2.50 36.84 8.91
N LYS A 222 -2.44 37.96 8.15
CA LYS A 222 -3.55 38.71 7.52
C LYS A 222 -3.91 38.25 6.08
N ALA A 223 -4.27 36.98 5.82
CA ALA A 223 -4.74 36.54 4.50
C ALA A 223 -6.02 35.71 4.61
N ARG A 224 -7.20 36.33 4.42
CA ARG A 224 -8.50 35.76 4.85
C ARG A 224 -9.59 35.45 3.79
N PRO A 225 -9.68 36.08 2.60
CA PRO A 225 -10.67 35.67 1.58
C PRO A 225 -10.12 34.64 0.57
N VAL A 226 -8.82 34.71 0.31
CA VAL A 226 -8.15 33.96 -0.75
C VAL A 226 -8.08 32.47 -0.43
N ALA A 227 -7.80 32.09 0.83
CA ALA A 227 -7.73 30.69 1.24
C ALA A 227 -9.08 29.96 1.16
N LEU A 228 -10.19 30.67 1.43
CA LEU A 228 -11.55 30.13 1.35
C LEU A 228 -11.99 29.93 -0.11
N LEU A 229 -11.71 30.92 -0.97
CA LEU A 229 -11.93 30.82 -2.41
C LEU A 229 -11.09 29.70 -3.02
N LEU A 230 -9.82 29.58 -2.62
CA LEU A 230 -8.93 28.50 -3.05
C LEU A 230 -9.48 27.14 -2.64
N LEU A 231 -9.99 26.97 -1.42
CA LEU A 231 -10.58 25.70 -0.97
C LEU A 231 -11.84 25.33 -1.77
N LEU A 232 -12.72 26.29 -2.04
CA LEU A 232 -13.93 26.06 -2.86
C LEU A 232 -13.58 25.77 -4.32
N LEU A 233 -12.57 26.45 -4.88
CA LEU A 233 -12.05 26.16 -6.21
C LEU A 233 -11.35 24.79 -6.28
N ILE A 234 -10.68 24.36 -5.21
CA ILE A 234 -10.09 23.02 -5.09
C ILE A 234 -11.19 21.96 -5.05
N LEU A 235 -12.27 22.18 -4.29
CA LEU A 235 -13.40 21.25 -4.22
C LEU A 235 -14.19 21.19 -5.53
N ALA A 236 -14.48 22.33 -6.14
CA ALA A 236 -15.15 22.39 -7.45
C ALA A 236 -14.25 21.84 -8.56
N GLY A 237 -12.94 22.09 -8.47
CA GLY A 237 -11.92 21.53 -9.33
C GLY A 237 -11.82 20.01 -9.20
N ALA A 238 -11.89 19.45 -7.99
CA ALA A 238 -11.91 18.00 -7.77
C ALA A 238 -13.17 17.35 -8.35
N LEU A 239 -14.34 17.98 -8.20
CA LEU A 239 -15.61 17.46 -8.73
C LEU A 239 -15.67 17.53 -10.27
N ASN A 240 -15.14 18.60 -10.88
CA ASN A 240 -15.02 18.73 -12.34
C ASN A 240 -13.86 17.93 -12.91
N TYR A 241 -12.80 17.67 -12.13
CA TYR A 241 -11.67 16.83 -12.53
C TYR A 241 -12.16 15.42 -12.82
N ASP A 242 -13.05 14.83 -12.03
CA ASP A 242 -13.59 13.50 -12.33
C ASP A 242 -14.34 13.46 -13.67
N VAL A 243 -15.13 14.49 -14.00
CA VAL A 243 -15.87 14.57 -15.27
C VAL A 243 -14.97 14.88 -16.47
N LEU A 244 -13.99 15.79 -16.33
CA LEU A 244 -13.01 16.09 -17.38
C LEU A 244 -12.01 14.95 -17.59
N ALA A 245 -11.54 14.32 -16.51
CA ALA A 245 -10.64 13.17 -16.53
C ALA A 245 -11.31 11.96 -17.16
N LEU A 246 -12.62 11.77 -16.96
CA LEU A 246 -13.39 10.73 -17.64
C LEU A 246 -13.50 10.95 -19.17
N ARG A 247 -13.68 12.19 -19.62
CA ARG A 247 -13.72 12.53 -21.07
C ARG A 247 -12.34 12.44 -21.71
N SER A 248 -11.29 12.91 -21.04
CA SER A 248 -9.92 12.79 -21.53
C SER A 248 -9.41 11.34 -21.51
N ALA A 249 -9.81 10.54 -20.51
CA ALA A 249 -9.58 9.11 -20.44
C ALA A 249 -10.21 8.37 -21.62
N ALA A 250 -11.50 8.59 -21.91
CA ALA A 250 -12.15 7.96 -23.06
C ALA A 250 -11.48 8.35 -24.40
N ALA A 251 -11.07 9.62 -24.55
CA ALA A 251 -10.30 10.06 -25.72
C ALA A 251 -8.90 9.46 -25.79
N ALA A 252 -8.22 9.25 -24.65
CA ALA A 252 -6.92 8.59 -24.57
C ALA A 252 -7.03 7.08 -24.89
N ALA A 253 -8.09 6.42 -24.45
CA ALA A 253 -8.40 5.02 -24.79
C ALA A 253 -8.56 4.82 -26.29
N GLY A 254 -9.24 5.76 -26.97
CA GLY A 254 -9.41 5.73 -28.42
C GLY A 254 -8.09 5.86 -29.21
N ARG A 255 -7.05 6.45 -28.61
CA ARG A 255 -5.73 6.67 -29.25
C ARG A 255 -4.69 5.60 -28.92
N MET A 256 -4.95 4.74 -27.94
CA MET A 256 -4.03 3.67 -27.56
C MET A 256 -4.04 2.56 -28.62
N PRO A 257 -2.87 2.10 -29.09
CA PRO A 257 -2.79 0.98 -30.03
C PRO A 257 -3.33 -0.30 -29.41
N ASP A 258 -3.92 -1.15 -30.24
CA ASP A 258 -4.32 -2.49 -29.82
C ASP A 258 -3.09 -3.38 -29.68
N LEU A 259 -3.10 -4.24 -28.66
CA LEU A 259 -2.18 -5.34 -28.54
C LEU A 259 -2.66 -6.45 -29.46
N GLU A 260 -2.02 -6.56 -30.62
CA GLU A 260 -2.26 -7.68 -31.53
C GLU A 260 -1.57 -8.93 -30.98
N LEU A 261 -2.38 -9.92 -30.59
CA LEU A 261 -1.88 -11.27 -30.36
C LEU A 261 -1.66 -11.89 -31.74
N PRO A 262 -0.41 -12.24 -32.14
CA PRO A 262 -0.16 -12.79 -33.47
C PRO A 262 -0.85 -14.16 -33.66
N ALA A 263 -0.79 -14.70 -34.87
CA ALA A 263 -1.41 -15.99 -35.19
C ALA A 263 -0.81 -17.10 -34.29
N GLY A 264 -1.67 -18.03 -33.83
CA GLY A 264 -1.38 -18.95 -32.73
C GLY A 264 -0.10 -19.79 -32.87
N GLY A 265 0.37 -20.31 -31.74
CA GLY A 265 1.65 -21.03 -31.60
C GLY A 265 2.63 -20.36 -30.64
N HIS A 266 2.19 -19.32 -29.92
CA HIS A 266 2.97 -18.64 -28.91
C HIS A 266 3.09 -19.46 -27.63
N ARG A 267 4.18 -19.21 -26.88
CA ARG A 267 4.41 -19.76 -25.55
C ARG A 267 4.40 -18.62 -24.56
N ILE A 268 3.23 -18.37 -24.00
CA ILE A 268 2.98 -17.27 -23.09
C ILE A 268 3.26 -17.74 -21.66
N LEU A 269 4.02 -16.94 -20.92
CA LEU A 269 4.24 -17.11 -19.48
C LEU A 269 3.67 -15.90 -18.74
N VAL A 270 2.68 -16.12 -17.87
CA VAL A 270 2.18 -15.09 -16.96
C VAL A 270 2.81 -15.32 -15.59
N ILE A 271 3.51 -14.32 -15.05
CA ILE A 271 4.14 -14.39 -13.73
C ILE A 271 3.40 -13.44 -12.79
N SER A 272 2.72 -14.04 -11.83
CA SER A 272 1.81 -13.39 -10.90
C SER A 272 2.42 -13.29 -9.50
N PRO A 273 2.37 -12.12 -8.84
CA PRO A 273 2.80 -12.01 -7.45
C PRO A 273 1.95 -12.86 -6.50
N HIS A 274 0.62 -12.78 -6.60
CA HIS A 274 -0.32 -13.53 -5.77
C HIS A 274 -1.42 -14.23 -6.61
N PRO A 275 -2.17 -15.18 -6.01
CA PRO A 275 -3.35 -15.81 -6.61
C PRO A 275 -4.56 -14.85 -6.72
N ASP A 276 -4.75 -14.22 -7.87
CA ASP A 276 -5.80 -13.26 -8.27
C ASP A 276 -5.25 -12.27 -9.30
N ASP A 277 -4.03 -11.78 -9.08
CA ASP A 277 -3.37 -10.77 -9.91
C ASP A 277 -3.27 -11.16 -11.39
N GLU A 278 -3.06 -12.45 -11.69
CA GLU A 278 -3.00 -12.97 -13.06
C GLU A 278 -4.34 -12.85 -13.77
N THR A 279 -5.44 -13.06 -13.03
CA THR A 279 -6.80 -12.97 -13.58
C THR A 279 -7.20 -11.50 -13.70
N LEU A 280 -6.84 -10.67 -12.72
CA LEU A 280 -7.14 -9.24 -12.73
C LEU A 280 -6.42 -8.53 -13.89
N GLY A 281 -5.13 -8.78 -14.04
CA GLY A 281 -4.27 -8.12 -15.03
C GLY A 281 -4.29 -8.76 -16.42
N ALA A 282 -4.38 -10.09 -16.50
CA ALA A 282 -4.15 -10.86 -17.72
C ALA A 282 -5.18 -12.00 -17.94
N GLY A 283 -6.30 -12.03 -17.20
CA GLY A 283 -7.28 -13.11 -17.33
C GLY A 283 -7.94 -13.19 -18.70
N GLY A 284 -8.16 -12.03 -19.32
CA GLY A 284 -8.66 -11.90 -20.68
C GLY A 284 -7.64 -12.37 -21.71
N LEU A 285 -6.39 -11.90 -21.59
CA LEU A 285 -5.26 -12.39 -22.39
C LEU A 285 -5.13 -13.91 -22.35
N ILE A 286 -5.16 -14.51 -21.15
CA ILE A 286 -5.08 -15.96 -20.99
C ILE A 286 -6.21 -16.63 -21.77
N ALA A 287 -7.46 -16.17 -21.57
CA ALA A 287 -8.62 -16.73 -22.24
C ALA A 287 -8.54 -16.61 -23.78
N GLU A 288 -8.16 -15.46 -24.30
CA GLU A 288 -7.98 -15.20 -25.74
C GLU A 288 -6.87 -16.09 -26.34
N ALA A 289 -5.72 -16.17 -25.68
CA ALA A 289 -4.60 -16.98 -26.13
C ALA A 289 -4.94 -18.48 -26.16
N ARG A 290 -5.68 -18.97 -25.15
CA ARG A 290 -6.13 -20.37 -25.11
C ARG A 290 -7.10 -20.71 -26.24
N ASP A 291 -8.02 -19.81 -26.59
CA ASP A 291 -8.94 -20.01 -27.72
C ASP A 291 -8.20 -20.07 -29.07
N ARG A 292 -7.07 -19.37 -29.19
CA ARG A 292 -6.20 -19.37 -30.38
C ARG A 292 -5.26 -20.56 -30.46
N GLY A 293 -5.23 -21.42 -29.44
CA GLY A 293 -4.36 -22.59 -29.36
C GLY A 293 -2.96 -22.32 -28.83
N ASP A 294 -2.69 -21.13 -28.28
CA ASP A 294 -1.39 -20.81 -27.67
C ASP A 294 -1.14 -21.62 -26.40
N ALA A 295 0.13 -21.94 -26.15
CA ALA A 295 0.54 -22.52 -24.89
C ALA A 295 0.64 -21.41 -23.84
N VAL A 296 -0.04 -21.59 -22.69
CA VAL A 296 -0.03 -20.62 -21.60
C VAL A 296 0.35 -21.34 -20.31
N LYS A 297 1.40 -20.87 -19.65
CA LYS A 297 1.74 -21.23 -18.27
C LYS A 297 1.58 -20.04 -17.35
N VAL A 298 1.21 -20.32 -16.10
CA VAL A 298 1.07 -19.30 -15.06
C VAL A 298 1.93 -19.67 -13.87
N VAL A 299 2.79 -18.73 -13.44
CA VAL A 299 3.66 -18.87 -12.27
C VAL A 299 3.17 -17.93 -11.18
N PHE A 300 2.94 -18.45 -9.98
CA PHE A 300 2.63 -17.67 -8.79
C PHE A 300 3.86 -17.58 -7.89
N MET A 301 4.35 -16.36 -7.66
CA MET A 301 5.51 -16.12 -6.79
C MET A 301 5.18 -16.47 -5.34
N THR A 302 4.03 -16.01 -4.85
CA THR A 302 3.53 -16.29 -3.51
C THR A 302 2.19 -17.02 -3.56
N ASN A 303 1.73 -17.53 -2.42
CA ASN A 303 0.38 -18.07 -2.27
C ASN A 303 -0.60 -17.05 -1.69
N GLY A 304 -0.20 -15.79 -1.55
CA GLY A 304 -1.05 -14.75 -0.97
C GLY A 304 -1.44 -15.03 0.49
N ASP A 305 -0.52 -15.66 1.22
CA ASP A 305 -0.66 -16.18 2.58
C ASP A 305 -0.31 -15.15 3.67
N GLY A 306 -0.05 -13.90 3.30
CA GLY A 306 0.36 -12.80 4.18
C GLY A 306 -0.74 -11.76 4.35
N PHE A 307 -1.86 -11.91 3.62
CA PHE A 307 -2.97 -10.98 3.69
C PHE A 307 -3.82 -11.16 4.96
N ARG A 308 -3.34 -10.63 6.09
CA ARG A 308 -3.97 -10.74 7.42
C ARG A 308 -5.48 -10.48 7.44
N ARG A 309 -5.94 -9.39 6.79
CA ARG A 309 -7.38 -9.06 6.75
C ARG A 309 -8.20 -10.17 6.07
N GLY A 310 -7.65 -10.78 5.03
CA GLY A 310 -8.21 -11.96 4.37
C GLY A 310 -8.28 -13.15 5.31
N VAL A 311 -7.15 -13.49 5.94
CA VAL A 311 -7.05 -14.62 6.89
C VAL A 311 -8.02 -14.48 8.06
N GLU A 312 -8.04 -13.33 8.72
CA GLU A 312 -8.93 -13.05 9.86
C GLU A 312 -10.41 -13.05 9.41
N LYS A 313 -10.74 -12.54 8.22
CA LYS A 313 -12.10 -12.60 7.71
C LYS A 313 -12.53 -14.03 7.36
N PHE A 314 -11.62 -14.86 6.89
CA PHE A 314 -11.86 -16.25 6.49
C PHE A 314 -11.96 -17.20 7.69
N ASN A 315 -11.08 -17.05 8.69
CA ASN A 315 -11.01 -17.96 9.85
C ASN A 315 -11.87 -17.53 11.04
N GLY A 316 -12.42 -16.32 11.03
CA GLY A 316 -13.32 -15.83 12.07
C GLY A 316 -12.65 -14.87 13.08
N PRO A 317 -13.30 -14.59 14.23
CA PRO A 317 -12.96 -13.44 15.07
C PRO A 317 -11.66 -13.60 15.89
N LEU A 318 -11.04 -14.78 15.89
CA LEU A 318 -9.83 -15.03 16.66
C LEU A 318 -8.59 -14.50 15.92
N PRO A 319 -7.57 -13.99 16.64
CA PRO A 319 -6.31 -13.58 16.02
C PRO A 319 -5.65 -14.74 15.27
N ALA A 320 -5.29 -14.51 14.01
CA ALA A 320 -4.69 -15.54 13.17
C ALA A 320 -3.26 -15.91 13.63
N GLY A 321 -3.00 -17.21 13.76
CA GLY A 321 -1.69 -17.79 13.99
C GLY A 321 -0.97 -18.20 12.70
N ALA A 322 0.29 -18.63 12.80
CA ALA A 322 1.10 -19.02 11.63
C ALA A 322 0.47 -20.14 10.79
N SER A 323 -0.20 -21.11 11.42
CA SER A 323 -0.92 -22.19 10.75
C SER A 323 -2.09 -21.70 9.90
N ASP A 324 -2.76 -20.63 10.34
CA ASP A 324 -3.92 -20.04 9.68
C ASP A 324 -3.52 -19.38 8.36
N PHE A 325 -2.40 -18.67 8.37
CA PHE A 325 -1.79 -18.12 7.15
C PHE A 325 -1.40 -19.21 6.16
N LEU A 326 -0.78 -20.31 6.62
CA LEU A 326 -0.43 -21.46 5.77
C LEU A 326 -1.69 -22.15 5.19
N GLN A 327 -2.76 -22.28 5.99
CA GLN A 327 -4.03 -22.81 5.51
C GLN A 327 -4.66 -21.89 4.46
N TYR A 328 -4.66 -20.58 4.72
CA TYR A 328 -5.18 -19.59 3.78
C TYR A 328 -4.44 -19.63 2.44
N GLY A 329 -3.10 -19.73 2.46
CA GLY A 329 -2.29 -19.93 1.26
C GLY A 329 -2.71 -21.19 0.47
N ARG A 330 -2.94 -22.33 1.14
CA ARG A 330 -3.42 -23.56 0.48
C ARG A 330 -4.80 -23.39 -0.16
N VAL A 331 -5.71 -22.68 0.51
CA VAL A 331 -7.04 -22.37 -0.05
C VAL A 331 -6.88 -21.51 -1.31
N ARG A 332 -6.04 -20.47 -1.28
CA ARG A 332 -5.77 -19.62 -2.44
C ARG A 332 -5.11 -20.35 -3.61
N GLN A 333 -4.24 -21.34 -3.36
CA GLN A 333 -3.73 -22.21 -4.43
C GLN A 333 -4.89 -22.92 -5.16
N GLN A 334 -5.86 -23.44 -4.41
CA GLN A 334 -7.02 -24.12 -4.99
C GLN A 334 -7.97 -23.14 -5.72
N GLU A 335 -8.13 -21.92 -5.21
CA GLU A 335 -8.87 -20.86 -5.90
C GLU A 335 -8.22 -20.51 -7.23
N ALA A 336 -6.89 -20.34 -7.27
CA ALA A 336 -6.16 -20.10 -8.51
C ALA A 336 -6.27 -21.24 -9.52
N ILE A 337 -6.15 -22.50 -9.07
CA ILE A 337 -6.36 -23.67 -9.94
C ILE A 337 -7.77 -23.64 -10.55
N THR A 338 -8.77 -23.27 -9.75
CA THR A 338 -10.17 -23.17 -10.21
C THR A 338 -10.34 -22.02 -11.20
N ALA A 339 -9.83 -20.83 -10.88
CA ALA A 339 -9.90 -19.64 -11.72
C ALA A 339 -9.22 -19.88 -13.08
N LEU A 340 -7.99 -20.39 -13.07
CA LEU A 340 -7.23 -20.69 -14.28
C LEU A 340 -7.84 -21.82 -15.11
N GLY A 341 -8.48 -22.81 -14.47
CA GLY A 341 -9.27 -23.82 -15.15
C GLY A 341 -10.44 -23.23 -15.94
N VAL A 342 -11.12 -22.21 -15.38
CA VAL A 342 -12.17 -21.46 -16.09
C VAL A 342 -11.62 -20.71 -17.29
N LEU A 343 -10.38 -20.21 -17.22
CA LEU A 343 -9.70 -19.54 -18.34
C LEU A 343 -9.10 -20.50 -19.37
N GLY A 344 -9.20 -21.82 -19.16
CA GLY A 344 -8.73 -22.84 -20.10
C GLY A 344 -7.26 -23.27 -19.91
N VAL A 345 -6.66 -22.94 -18.76
CA VAL A 345 -5.30 -23.38 -18.39
C VAL A 345 -5.38 -24.74 -17.67
N LYS A 346 -4.53 -25.69 -18.06
CA LYS A 346 -4.46 -27.01 -17.42
C LYS A 346 -3.73 -26.91 -16.08
N SER A 347 -4.08 -27.76 -15.11
CA SER A 347 -3.39 -27.78 -13.81
C SER A 347 -1.88 -28.05 -13.92
N SER A 348 -1.43 -28.81 -14.93
CA SER A 348 0.00 -29.05 -15.22
C SER A 348 0.76 -27.81 -15.75
N ASP A 349 0.03 -26.77 -16.12
CA ASP A 349 0.56 -25.50 -16.62
C ASP A 349 0.51 -24.39 -15.56
N ILE A 350 0.15 -24.75 -14.32
CA ILE A 350 0.11 -23.86 -13.16
C ILE A 350 1.28 -24.20 -12.23
N ILE A 351 2.11 -23.21 -11.92
CA ILE A 351 3.31 -23.37 -11.10
C ILE A 351 3.19 -22.45 -9.88
N PHE A 352 3.29 -23.01 -8.68
CA PHE A 352 3.38 -22.21 -7.44
C PHE A 352 4.82 -22.23 -6.94
N LEU A 353 5.42 -21.07 -6.65
CA LEU A 353 6.76 -21.02 -6.04
C LEU A 353 6.69 -21.07 -4.51
N GLY A 354 5.61 -20.55 -3.91
CA GLY A 354 5.35 -20.66 -2.47
C GLY A 354 6.24 -19.77 -1.58
N TYR A 355 6.79 -18.70 -2.15
CA TYR A 355 7.50 -17.66 -1.40
C TYR A 355 6.52 -16.84 -0.55
N PRO A 356 6.99 -16.15 0.50
CA PRO A 356 6.11 -15.55 1.49
C PRO A 356 5.51 -14.24 0.96
N ASP A 357 4.20 -14.09 1.06
CA ASP A 357 3.49 -12.84 0.80
C ASP A 357 3.92 -11.75 1.82
N GLY A 358 4.21 -10.56 1.30
CA GLY A 358 4.88 -9.44 1.93
C GLY A 358 6.41 -9.57 1.99
N GLY A 359 6.99 -10.65 1.45
CA GLY A 359 8.39 -11.02 1.60
C GLY A 359 9.26 -10.86 0.36
N LEU A 360 8.70 -10.74 -0.86
CA LEU A 360 9.50 -10.71 -2.09
C LEU A 360 10.40 -9.49 -2.16
N ALA A 361 9.88 -8.31 -1.82
CA ALA A 361 10.65 -7.08 -1.78
C ALA A 361 11.80 -7.12 -0.75
N PRO A 362 11.57 -7.49 0.53
CA PRO A 362 12.66 -7.73 1.48
C PRO A 362 13.71 -8.70 0.93
N ILE A 363 13.28 -9.83 0.36
CA ILE A 363 14.19 -10.85 -0.18
C ILE A 363 15.05 -10.25 -1.29
N TRP A 364 14.45 -9.59 -2.27
CA TRP A 364 15.16 -8.90 -3.37
C TRP A 364 16.17 -7.86 -2.88
N LEU A 365 15.83 -7.07 -1.87
CA LEU A 365 16.70 -5.97 -1.43
C LEU A 365 17.82 -6.44 -0.50
N GLY A 366 17.58 -7.48 0.31
CA GLY A 366 18.41 -7.77 1.48
C GLY A 366 18.92 -9.20 1.65
N TYR A 367 18.18 -10.22 1.20
CA TYR A 367 18.43 -11.62 1.59
C TYR A 367 19.15 -12.39 0.48
N TRP A 368 20.37 -11.97 0.18
CA TRP A 368 21.22 -12.59 -0.85
C TRP A 368 22.26 -13.60 -0.32
N GLY A 369 22.38 -13.73 1.01
CA GLY A 369 23.22 -14.77 1.63
C GLY A 369 22.44 -16.07 1.80
N GLU A 370 23.07 -17.21 1.51
CA GLU A 370 22.46 -18.54 1.65
C GLU A 370 22.31 -18.97 3.12
N ASP A 371 23.13 -18.42 4.01
CA ASP A 371 23.19 -18.72 5.45
C ASP A 371 22.09 -18.05 6.27
N ARG A 372 21.39 -17.07 5.68
CA ARG A 372 20.40 -16.25 6.39
C ARG A 372 19.15 -16.03 5.55
N PRO A 373 18.25 -17.03 5.43
CA PRO A 373 16.98 -16.87 4.74
C PRO A 373 16.06 -15.85 5.44
N TYR A 374 15.19 -15.22 4.65
CA TYR A 374 14.11 -14.38 5.17
C TYR A 374 13.11 -15.24 5.95
N THR A 375 12.70 -14.78 7.14
CA THR A 375 11.62 -15.43 7.89
C THR A 375 10.34 -14.63 7.74
N SER A 376 9.28 -15.26 7.22
CA SER A 376 7.97 -14.64 7.09
C SER A 376 7.45 -14.14 8.43
N ILE A 377 7.00 -12.89 8.47
CA ILE A 377 6.35 -12.33 9.67
C ILE A 377 4.97 -12.95 9.95
N TYR A 378 4.37 -13.61 8.95
CA TYR A 378 3.04 -14.22 9.01
C TYR A 378 3.14 -15.73 9.30
N THR A 379 3.73 -16.49 8.38
CA THR A 379 3.80 -17.96 8.48
C THR A 379 4.94 -18.46 9.37
N ARG A 380 5.87 -17.57 9.77
CA ARG A 380 7.08 -17.88 10.55
C ARG A 380 8.00 -18.90 9.88
N GLN A 381 7.81 -19.17 8.59
CA GLN A 381 8.66 -20.05 7.80
C GLN A 381 9.83 -19.27 7.20
N ALA A 382 10.96 -19.96 7.03
CA ALA A 382 12.14 -19.45 6.34
C ALA A 382 12.48 -20.22 5.06
N ALA A 383 11.61 -21.16 4.67
CA ALA A 383 11.69 -21.98 3.47
C ALA A 383 10.28 -22.33 2.99
N VAL A 384 10.13 -22.69 1.72
CA VAL A 384 8.85 -22.99 1.05
C VAL A 384 8.12 -24.14 1.75
N PRO A 385 6.97 -23.90 2.44
CA PRO A 385 6.30 -24.91 3.26
C PRO A 385 5.19 -25.68 2.51
N TYR A 386 5.03 -25.45 1.21
CA TYR A 386 3.89 -25.92 0.42
C TYR A 386 4.25 -27.13 -0.42
N LYS A 387 3.48 -28.21 -0.29
CA LYS A 387 3.69 -29.45 -1.07
C LYS A 387 3.45 -29.29 -2.57
N LEU A 388 2.55 -28.39 -2.95
CA LEU A 388 2.24 -28.08 -4.36
C LEU A 388 3.22 -27.06 -4.96
N ALA A 389 4.22 -26.59 -4.19
CA ALA A 389 5.21 -25.69 -4.74
C ALA A 389 6.18 -26.42 -5.68
N PHE A 390 6.76 -25.67 -6.61
CA PHE A 390 7.76 -26.13 -7.56
C PHE A 390 9.00 -26.72 -6.88
N ALA A 391 9.46 -26.08 -5.80
CA ALA A 391 10.61 -26.50 -5.00
C ALA A 391 10.28 -26.45 -3.49
N PRO A 392 9.56 -27.45 -2.94
CA PRO A 392 9.27 -27.51 -1.51
C PRO A 392 10.56 -27.58 -0.68
N GLY A 393 10.64 -26.82 0.41
CA GLY A 393 11.82 -26.71 1.26
C GLY A 393 12.90 -25.75 0.75
N GLU A 394 12.72 -25.12 -0.42
CA GLU A 394 13.64 -24.09 -0.92
C GLU A 394 13.73 -22.90 0.07
N PRO A 395 14.93 -22.44 0.44
CA PRO A 395 15.10 -21.36 1.41
C PRO A 395 14.65 -20.01 0.83
N TYR A 396 14.05 -19.16 1.65
CA TYR A 396 13.60 -17.82 1.25
C TYR A 396 14.77 -16.84 1.07
N THR A 397 15.53 -17.03 -0.01
CA THR A 397 16.69 -16.22 -0.40
C THR A 397 16.53 -15.75 -1.85
N ALA A 398 17.13 -14.61 -2.18
CA ALA A 398 17.07 -14.07 -3.54
C ALA A 398 17.75 -14.99 -4.58
N PRO A 399 18.94 -15.59 -4.31
CA PRO A 399 19.56 -16.54 -5.23
C PRO A 399 18.68 -17.75 -5.54
N ALA A 400 18.04 -18.35 -4.53
CA ALA A 400 17.18 -19.52 -4.73
C ALA A 400 15.99 -19.20 -5.65
N LEU A 401 15.25 -18.11 -5.34
CA LEU A 401 14.11 -17.68 -6.15
C LEU A 401 14.52 -17.34 -7.58
N LEU A 402 15.62 -16.60 -7.73
CA LEU A 402 16.14 -16.21 -9.03
C LEU A 402 16.54 -17.44 -9.87
N ASN A 403 17.21 -18.42 -9.27
CA ASN A 403 17.61 -19.65 -9.94
C ASN A 403 16.40 -20.50 -10.34
N THR A 404 15.37 -20.57 -9.48
CA THR A 404 14.10 -21.25 -9.80
C THR A 404 13.41 -20.60 -11.00
N LEU A 405 13.35 -19.26 -11.07
CA LEU A 405 12.82 -18.56 -12.23
C LEU A 405 13.67 -18.79 -13.49
N VAL A 406 15.00 -18.75 -13.38
CA VAL A 406 15.91 -19.07 -14.49
C VAL A 406 15.66 -20.48 -15.02
N ALA A 407 15.46 -21.47 -14.14
CA ALA A 407 15.14 -22.85 -14.53
C ALA A 407 13.82 -22.92 -15.30
N ILE A 408 12.77 -22.26 -14.81
CA ILE A 408 11.45 -22.20 -15.48
C ILE A 408 11.57 -21.54 -16.86
N LEU A 409 12.31 -20.43 -16.97
CA LEU A 409 12.50 -19.74 -18.26
C LEU A 409 13.30 -20.57 -19.26
N LYS A 410 14.29 -21.33 -18.81
CA LYS A 410 15.09 -22.23 -19.67
C LYS A 410 14.30 -23.46 -20.13
N ASP A 411 13.44 -24.00 -19.28
CA ASP A 411 12.59 -25.14 -19.62
C ASP A 411 11.44 -24.72 -20.54
N TYR A 412 10.67 -23.72 -20.12
CA TYR A 412 9.47 -23.29 -20.83
C TYR A 412 9.74 -22.34 -22.00
N ARG A 413 10.92 -21.74 -22.09
CA ARG A 413 11.38 -20.84 -23.17
C ARG A 413 10.28 -19.93 -23.78
N PRO A 414 9.58 -19.14 -22.97
CA PRO A 414 8.44 -18.36 -23.46
C PRO A 414 8.83 -17.44 -24.62
N THR A 415 7.90 -17.22 -25.54
CA THR A 415 7.98 -16.15 -26.55
C THR A 415 7.53 -14.82 -25.99
N ASP A 416 6.61 -14.86 -25.02
CA ASP A 416 5.99 -13.68 -24.42
C ASP A 416 5.88 -13.89 -22.91
N ILE A 417 6.33 -12.90 -22.14
CA ILE A 417 6.26 -12.89 -20.68
C ILE A 417 5.39 -11.71 -20.24
N TYR A 418 4.38 -11.98 -19.42
CA TYR A 418 3.51 -10.98 -18.82
C TYR A 418 3.72 -10.97 -17.31
N VAL A 419 4.08 -9.81 -16.76
CA VAL A 419 4.45 -9.68 -15.34
C VAL A 419 3.98 -8.34 -14.76
N THR A 420 3.88 -8.21 -13.44
CA THR A 420 3.61 -6.91 -12.83
C THR A 420 4.76 -5.92 -13.01
N ASP A 421 4.43 -4.66 -13.30
CA ASP A 421 5.41 -3.58 -13.54
C ASP A 421 6.28 -3.30 -12.30
N THR A 422 7.57 -3.02 -12.51
CA THR A 422 8.52 -2.65 -11.44
C THR A 422 8.24 -1.30 -10.78
N ASN A 423 7.22 -0.59 -11.26
CA ASN A 423 6.71 0.65 -10.71
C ASN A 423 5.38 0.48 -9.95
N ASP A 424 4.81 -0.72 -9.92
CA ASP A 424 3.63 -1.01 -9.10
C ASP A 424 3.92 -0.67 -7.62
N SER A 425 2.95 -0.07 -6.94
CA SER A 425 3.11 0.39 -5.56
C SER A 425 3.22 -0.76 -4.54
N HIS A 426 2.72 -1.95 -4.87
CA HIS A 426 2.75 -3.08 -3.97
C HIS A 426 4.15 -3.70 -3.91
N PRO A 427 4.74 -3.91 -2.71
CA PRO A 427 6.07 -4.47 -2.54
C PRO A 427 6.36 -5.72 -3.37
N ASP A 428 5.47 -6.70 -3.30
CA ASP A 428 5.65 -7.95 -4.00
C ASP A 428 5.45 -7.85 -5.52
N HIS A 429 4.70 -6.86 -5.99
CA HIS A 429 4.44 -6.68 -7.43
C HIS A 429 5.69 -6.17 -8.14
N TRP A 430 6.25 -5.07 -7.65
CA TRP A 430 7.46 -4.54 -8.28
C TRP A 430 8.65 -5.50 -8.09
N ALA A 431 8.70 -6.25 -6.99
CA ALA A 431 9.74 -7.25 -6.76
C ALA A 431 9.59 -8.44 -7.72
N THR A 432 8.37 -8.90 -7.99
CA THR A 432 8.08 -9.93 -9.00
C THR A 432 8.57 -9.51 -10.39
N GLY A 433 8.32 -8.26 -10.78
CA GLY A 433 8.88 -7.68 -12.00
C GLY A 433 10.42 -7.67 -11.99
N ALA A 434 11.04 -7.25 -10.89
CA ALA A 434 12.50 -7.18 -10.77
C ALA A 434 13.17 -8.57 -10.86
N PHE A 435 12.64 -9.57 -10.16
CA PHE A 435 13.10 -10.96 -10.26
C PHE A 435 12.95 -11.53 -11.66
N THR A 436 11.82 -11.26 -12.32
CA THR A 436 11.55 -11.72 -13.69
C THR A 436 12.54 -11.12 -14.69
N LEU A 437 12.77 -9.81 -14.62
CA LEU A 437 13.74 -9.13 -15.46
C LEU A 437 15.16 -9.66 -15.23
N ALA A 438 15.56 -9.86 -13.98
CA ALA A 438 16.86 -10.42 -13.64
C ALA A 438 17.02 -11.87 -14.14
N ALA A 439 15.98 -12.69 -14.02
CA ALA A 439 15.99 -14.06 -14.53
C ALA A 439 16.12 -14.07 -16.06
N ALA A 440 15.35 -13.23 -16.77
CA ALA A 440 15.46 -13.09 -18.21
C ALA A 440 16.87 -12.63 -18.64
N GLY A 441 17.45 -11.63 -17.95
CA GLY A 441 18.82 -11.17 -18.17
C GLY A 441 19.85 -12.30 -18.00
N LYS A 442 19.74 -13.11 -16.95
CA LYS A 442 20.64 -14.27 -16.74
C LYS A 442 20.50 -15.32 -17.84
N VAL A 443 19.28 -15.63 -18.28
CA VAL A 443 19.09 -16.58 -19.39
C VAL A 443 19.65 -16.02 -20.70
N ARG A 444 19.49 -14.73 -20.96
CA ARG A 444 20.02 -14.04 -22.15
C ARG A 444 21.54 -14.02 -22.22
N GLU A 445 22.18 -13.93 -21.08
CA GLU A 445 23.63 -13.95 -20.94
C GLU A 445 24.20 -15.36 -21.25
N GLU A 446 23.46 -16.42 -20.94
CA GLU A 446 23.82 -17.80 -21.32
C GLU A 446 23.44 -18.15 -22.76
N ASP A 447 22.31 -17.63 -23.21
CA ASP A 447 21.73 -17.88 -24.51
C ASP A 447 21.18 -16.59 -25.11
N PRO A 448 21.99 -15.90 -25.93
CA PRO A 448 21.59 -14.65 -26.59
C PRO A 448 20.34 -14.78 -27.47
N SER A 449 19.96 -15.98 -27.92
CA SER A 449 18.75 -16.20 -28.72
C SER A 449 17.45 -16.06 -27.89
N PHE A 450 17.55 -16.10 -26.55
CA PHE A 450 16.40 -15.96 -25.66
C PHE A 450 15.90 -14.51 -25.60
N ARG A 451 15.07 -14.11 -26.56
CA ARG A 451 14.51 -12.75 -26.64
C ARG A 451 12.98 -12.77 -26.56
N PRO A 452 12.39 -13.12 -25.39
CA PRO A 452 10.95 -13.01 -25.23
C PRO A 452 10.51 -11.54 -25.27
N ASN A 453 9.31 -11.29 -25.78
CA ASN A 453 8.63 -10.01 -25.58
C ASN A 453 8.25 -9.88 -24.10
N LEU A 454 8.57 -8.75 -23.48
CA LEU A 454 8.30 -8.50 -22.07
C LEU A 454 7.18 -7.48 -21.92
N TYR A 455 6.00 -7.95 -21.55
CA TYR A 455 4.85 -7.13 -21.27
C TYR A 455 4.64 -6.99 -19.76
N THR A 456 4.25 -5.78 -19.35
CA THR A 456 3.94 -5.48 -17.95
C THR A 456 2.51 -5.02 -17.79
N PHE A 457 1.88 -5.40 -16.69
CA PHE A 457 0.60 -4.87 -16.26
C PHE A 457 0.73 -4.32 -14.83
N VAL A 458 -0.25 -3.53 -14.42
CA VAL A 458 -0.26 -2.89 -13.10
C VAL A 458 -1.55 -3.26 -12.41
N ILE A 459 -1.50 -3.50 -11.10
CA ILE A 459 -2.68 -3.81 -10.27
C ILE A 459 -2.85 -2.76 -9.17
N HIS A 460 -1.77 -2.33 -8.50
CA HIS A 460 -1.83 -1.35 -7.42
C HIS A 460 -1.11 -0.05 -7.75
N THR A 461 -1.87 1.05 -7.81
CA THR A 461 -1.30 2.42 -7.84
C THR A 461 -2.10 3.37 -6.96
N GLY A 462 -1.42 4.38 -6.41
CA GLY A 462 -1.99 5.30 -5.42
C GLY A 462 -3.14 6.18 -5.89
N THR A 463 -3.46 6.19 -7.20
CA THR A 463 -4.51 7.03 -7.81
C THR A 463 -5.58 6.22 -8.55
N TRP A 464 -5.53 4.88 -8.52
CA TRP A 464 -6.47 4.07 -9.29
C TRP A 464 -7.82 3.85 -8.57
N GLN A 465 -8.89 3.85 -9.37
CA GLN A 465 -10.20 3.23 -9.12
C GLN A 465 -11.17 3.88 -8.12
N ILE A 466 -11.31 5.20 -8.15
CA ILE A 466 -12.43 5.92 -7.49
C ILE A 466 -13.56 6.19 -8.50
N LEU A 467 -14.13 5.15 -9.11
CA LEU A 467 -15.40 5.28 -9.85
C LEU A 467 -16.46 4.41 -9.20
N PRO A 468 -17.76 4.72 -9.18
CA PRO A 468 -18.81 3.82 -8.68
C PRO A 468 -18.97 2.57 -9.55
N VAL A 469 -19.24 1.38 -8.97
CA VAL A 469 -19.31 0.08 -9.68
C VAL A 469 -20.19 0.09 -10.95
N MET A 470 -21.29 0.85 -10.95
CA MET A 470 -22.22 0.89 -12.08
C MET A 470 -21.69 1.65 -13.30
N GLU A 471 -20.78 2.61 -13.11
CA GLU A 471 -20.21 3.39 -14.22
C GLU A 471 -19.02 2.69 -14.92
N ARG A 472 -18.66 1.50 -14.44
CA ARG A 472 -17.37 0.86 -14.73
C ARG A 472 -17.43 -0.17 -15.87
N LYS A 473 -18.51 -0.94 -15.98
CA LYS A 473 -18.59 -2.13 -16.87
C LYS A 473 -18.55 -1.79 -18.36
N ALA A 474 -19.03 -0.60 -18.74
CA ALA A 474 -19.04 -0.14 -20.13
C ALA A 474 -17.81 0.72 -20.49
N LYS A 475 -16.90 0.99 -19.55
CA LYS A 475 -15.75 1.88 -19.77
C LYS A 475 -14.47 1.05 -19.95
N PRO A 476 -13.62 1.39 -20.92
CA PRO A 476 -12.34 0.72 -21.10
C PRO A 476 -11.43 0.93 -19.88
N LEU A 477 -10.59 -0.07 -19.61
CA LEU A 477 -9.47 0.09 -18.68
C LEU A 477 -8.37 0.91 -19.36
N LEU A 478 -7.77 1.81 -18.59
CA LEU A 478 -6.66 2.64 -19.04
C LEU A 478 -5.53 2.56 -18.03
N PRO A 479 -4.27 2.66 -18.48
CA PRO A 479 -3.18 2.86 -17.56
C PRO A 479 -3.35 4.18 -16.82
N PRO A 480 -2.80 4.30 -15.59
CA PRO A 480 -2.83 5.57 -14.87
C PRO A 480 -2.13 6.67 -15.68
N GLY A 481 -2.65 7.90 -15.64
CA GLY A 481 -2.13 9.01 -16.45
C GLY A 481 -0.64 9.31 -16.25
N TYR A 482 -0.10 8.99 -15.07
CA TYR A 482 1.33 9.06 -14.76
C TYR A 482 2.19 8.03 -15.51
N PHE A 483 1.65 6.87 -15.85
CA PHE A 483 2.37 5.88 -16.67
C PHE A 483 2.41 6.27 -18.16
N LEU A 484 1.41 7.02 -18.64
CA LEU A 484 1.34 7.48 -20.02
C LEU A 484 2.38 8.56 -20.36
N SER A 485 2.90 9.29 -19.37
CA SER A 485 3.91 10.35 -19.57
C SER A 485 5.36 9.85 -19.55
N ARG A 486 5.59 8.54 -19.38
CA ARG A 486 6.92 7.93 -19.17
C ARG A 486 7.60 7.42 -20.43
N GLY A 487 6.97 7.53 -21.60
CA GLY A 487 7.54 7.15 -22.89
C GLY A 487 7.60 5.65 -23.18
N THR A 488 7.23 4.78 -22.23
CA THR A 488 7.05 3.34 -22.49
C THR A 488 5.76 3.10 -23.28
N PRO A 489 5.78 2.34 -24.39
CA PRO A 489 4.57 2.05 -25.15
C PRO A 489 3.53 1.30 -24.31
N TRP A 490 2.27 1.72 -24.42
CA TRP A 490 1.12 1.08 -23.82
C TRP A 490 0.18 0.58 -24.91
N TYR A 491 -0.38 -0.60 -24.68
CA TYR A 491 -1.32 -1.26 -25.57
C TYR A 491 -2.57 -1.64 -24.79
N LYS A 492 -3.71 -1.62 -25.47
CA LYS A 492 -4.96 -2.18 -24.94
C LYS A 492 -5.22 -3.52 -25.62
N LEU A 493 -5.65 -4.53 -24.88
CA LEU A 493 -6.14 -5.78 -25.45
C LEU A 493 -7.67 -5.78 -25.37
N PRO A 494 -8.40 -5.53 -26.46
CA PRO A 494 -9.85 -5.69 -26.47
C PRO A 494 -10.23 -7.15 -26.19
N LEU A 495 -11.22 -7.38 -25.33
CA LEU A 495 -11.66 -8.73 -24.99
C LEU A 495 -12.92 -9.10 -25.75
N SER A 496 -12.97 -10.32 -26.28
CA SER A 496 -14.20 -10.93 -26.79
C SER A 496 -15.24 -11.08 -25.66
N PRO A 497 -16.54 -11.08 -25.98
CA PRO A 497 -17.59 -11.35 -25.00
C PRO A 497 -17.37 -12.68 -24.23
N GLU A 498 -16.85 -13.70 -24.89
CA GLU A 498 -16.54 -15.01 -24.32
C GLU A 498 -15.36 -14.93 -23.35
N ALA A 499 -14.26 -14.27 -23.72
CA ALA A 499 -13.13 -14.05 -22.83
C ALA A 499 -13.52 -13.19 -21.62
N MET A 500 -14.35 -12.17 -21.82
CA MET A 500 -14.92 -11.32 -20.78
C MET A 500 -15.76 -12.13 -19.77
N ASP A 501 -16.62 -13.03 -20.24
CA ASP A 501 -17.44 -13.88 -19.37
C ASP A 501 -16.57 -14.88 -18.57
N ARG A 502 -15.59 -15.52 -19.22
CA ARG A 502 -14.64 -16.41 -18.52
C ARG A 502 -13.80 -15.66 -17.49
N LYS A 503 -13.29 -14.46 -17.84
CA LYS A 503 -12.57 -13.59 -16.90
C LYS A 503 -13.43 -13.28 -15.68
N LYS A 504 -14.69 -12.89 -15.88
CA LYS A 504 -15.62 -12.61 -14.78
C LYS A 504 -15.85 -13.82 -13.87
N LYS A 505 -16.05 -15.01 -14.45
CA LYS A 505 -16.18 -16.27 -13.70
C LYS A 505 -14.90 -16.63 -12.95
N ALA A 506 -13.74 -16.40 -13.54
CA ALA A 506 -12.44 -16.61 -12.90
C ALA A 506 -12.22 -15.65 -11.71
N ILE A 507 -12.55 -14.36 -11.86
CA ILE A 507 -12.51 -13.39 -10.74
C ILE A 507 -13.39 -13.88 -9.57
N ALA A 508 -14.60 -14.36 -9.87
CA ALA A 508 -15.54 -14.87 -8.86
C ALA A 508 -15.07 -16.17 -8.17
N ALA A 509 -14.07 -16.87 -8.71
CA ALA A 509 -13.51 -18.06 -8.08
C ALA A 509 -12.61 -17.72 -6.88
N TYR A 510 -12.09 -16.49 -6.79
CA TYR A 510 -11.30 -15.97 -5.67
C TYR A 510 -12.18 -15.53 -4.50
N LYS A 511 -12.90 -16.48 -3.89
CA LYS A 511 -13.85 -16.21 -2.80
C LYS A 511 -13.17 -15.57 -1.60
N THR A 512 -11.94 -16.00 -1.27
CA THR A 512 -11.19 -15.41 -0.16
C THR A 512 -10.95 -13.91 -0.34
N GLN A 513 -10.73 -13.45 -1.59
CA GLN A 513 -10.51 -12.05 -1.92
C GLN A 513 -11.83 -11.30 -2.08
N ASP A 514 -12.84 -11.91 -2.69
CA ASP A 514 -14.19 -11.34 -2.80
C ASP A 514 -14.81 -11.04 -1.43
N LEU A 515 -14.52 -11.88 -0.42
CA LEU A 515 -14.94 -11.62 0.96
C LEU A 515 -14.45 -10.26 1.48
N VAL A 516 -13.25 -9.83 1.12
CA VAL A 516 -12.58 -8.66 1.73
C VAL A 516 -12.55 -7.43 0.84
N MET A 517 -12.51 -7.62 -0.48
CA MET A 517 -12.30 -6.55 -1.46
C MET A 517 -13.16 -6.69 -2.74
N PRO A 518 -14.48 -6.95 -2.65
CA PRO A 518 -15.32 -7.22 -3.82
C PRO A 518 -15.37 -6.03 -4.80
N THR A 519 -15.41 -4.81 -4.27
CA THR A 519 -15.41 -3.58 -5.08
C THR A 519 -14.09 -3.38 -5.83
N PHE A 520 -12.97 -3.86 -5.28
CA PHE A 520 -11.66 -3.78 -5.93
C PHE A 520 -11.58 -4.78 -7.07
N LEU A 521 -11.96 -6.05 -6.85
CA LEU A 521 -11.98 -7.07 -7.91
C LEU A 521 -12.89 -6.65 -9.08
N ALA A 522 -14.07 -6.12 -8.78
CA ALA A 522 -15.01 -5.63 -9.80
C ALA A 522 -14.48 -4.46 -10.65
N ASN A 523 -13.34 -3.84 -10.28
CA ASN A 523 -12.71 -2.85 -11.14
C ASN A 523 -11.97 -3.45 -12.35
N PHE A 524 -11.68 -4.74 -12.34
CA PHE A 524 -10.98 -5.41 -13.42
C PHE A 524 -11.93 -6.15 -14.38
N GLU A 525 -13.24 -6.15 -14.07
CA GLU A 525 -14.30 -6.43 -15.05
C GLU A 525 -14.41 -5.26 -16.05
N ARG A 526 -13.57 -5.29 -17.09
CA ARG A 526 -13.39 -4.22 -18.09
C ARG A 526 -13.29 -4.78 -19.51
N PRO A 527 -13.85 -4.11 -20.53
CA PRO A 527 -13.91 -4.62 -21.91
C PRO A 527 -12.54 -4.75 -22.59
N ASN A 528 -11.47 -4.31 -21.93
CA ASN A 528 -10.10 -4.50 -22.34
C ASN A 528 -9.17 -4.67 -21.14
N GLU A 529 -8.00 -5.25 -21.40
CA GLU A 529 -6.83 -5.19 -20.53
C GLU A 529 -5.82 -4.18 -21.07
N VAL A 530 -4.83 -3.82 -20.27
CA VAL A 530 -3.79 -2.86 -20.66
C VAL A 530 -2.43 -3.39 -20.27
N PHE A 531 -1.48 -3.28 -21.20
CA PHE A 531 -0.13 -3.79 -21.06
C PHE A 531 0.88 -2.75 -21.54
N SER A 532 2.03 -2.68 -20.89
CA SER A 532 3.17 -1.90 -21.36
C SER A 532 4.29 -2.80 -21.86
N HIS A 533 4.83 -2.51 -23.03
CA HIS A 533 5.92 -3.29 -23.61
C HIS A 533 7.27 -2.74 -23.15
N LEU A 534 8.03 -3.56 -22.42
CA LEU A 534 9.40 -3.25 -22.01
C LEU A 534 10.34 -3.54 -23.16
N VAL A 535 10.85 -2.47 -23.78
CA VAL A 535 11.84 -2.55 -24.84
C VAL A 535 13.22 -2.81 -24.23
N ASP A 536 14.00 -3.68 -24.87
CA ASP A 536 15.39 -3.91 -24.49
C ASP A 536 16.18 -2.60 -24.57
N GLN A 537 16.84 -2.25 -23.47
CA GLN A 537 17.66 -1.05 -23.36
C GLN A 537 19.14 -1.44 -23.39
N GLN A 538 19.87 -0.85 -24.32
CA GLN A 538 21.32 -0.98 -24.40
C GLN A 538 21.98 0.26 -23.80
N LEU A 539 22.98 0.03 -22.96
CA LEU A 539 23.77 1.10 -22.37
C LEU A 539 24.64 1.76 -23.42
N VAL A 540 24.56 3.08 -23.49
CA VAL A 540 25.33 3.88 -24.46
C VAL A 540 26.82 3.89 -24.09
N GLN A 541 27.66 3.64 -25.08
CA GLN A 541 29.10 3.87 -25.02
C GLN A 541 29.39 5.32 -25.41
N ALA A 542 30.11 6.04 -24.57
CA ALA A 542 30.63 7.37 -24.89
C ALA A 542 32.12 7.33 -25.23
N ASP A 543 32.52 8.14 -26.20
CA ASP A 543 33.93 8.37 -26.51
C ASP A 543 34.64 8.96 -25.29
N SER A 544 35.75 8.33 -24.89
CA SER A 544 36.57 8.73 -23.74
C SER A 544 37.28 10.08 -23.91
N SER A 545 37.07 10.78 -25.03
CA SER A 545 37.80 11.98 -25.43
C SER A 545 36.86 13.17 -25.65
N ALA A 546 36.40 13.84 -24.58
CA ALA A 546 35.90 15.24 -24.66
C ALA A 546 35.55 15.93 -23.31
N GLY A 547 35.92 15.39 -22.14
CA GLY A 547 35.74 16.08 -20.85
C GLY A 547 37.03 16.08 -20.03
N GLY A 548 37.39 17.21 -19.42
CA GLY A 548 38.48 17.24 -18.44
C GLY A 548 38.23 16.22 -17.33
N ASP A 549 39.28 15.52 -16.90
CA ASP A 549 39.28 14.45 -15.89
C ASP A 549 38.55 13.13 -16.24
N GLY A 550 38.20 12.89 -17.50
CA GLY A 550 37.54 11.64 -17.92
C GLY A 550 36.03 11.59 -17.70
N GLU A 551 35.38 12.74 -17.46
CA GLU A 551 33.92 12.87 -17.44
C GLU A 551 33.33 12.83 -18.87
N PRO A 552 32.11 12.29 -19.06
CA PRO A 552 31.43 12.38 -20.34
C PRO A 552 31.08 13.85 -20.65
N ALA A 553 31.43 14.31 -21.85
CA ALA A 553 31.18 15.68 -22.30
C ALA A 553 29.68 16.02 -22.41
N TYR A 554 28.86 14.99 -22.64
CA TYR A 554 27.43 15.11 -22.88
C TYR A 554 26.68 13.84 -22.48
N TRP A 555 25.43 13.98 -22.05
CA TRP A 555 24.52 12.88 -21.72
C TRP A 555 23.47 12.74 -22.83
N PRO A 556 23.60 11.75 -23.74
CA PRO A 556 22.63 11.55 -24.79
C PRO A 556 21.31 11.01 -24.25
N GLU A 557 20.21 11.33 -24.93
CA GLU A 557 18.87 10.85 -24.53
C GLU A 557 18.78 9.32 -24.55
N SER A 558 19.57 8.66 -25.40
CA SER A 558 19.70 7.20 -25.44
C SER A 558 20.32 6.60 -24.18
N ALA A 559 21.04 7.38 -23.36
CA ALA A 559 21.59 6.94 -22.08
C ALA A 559 20.53 6.94 -20.95
N ARG A 560 19.31 7.42 -21.22
CA ARG A 560 18.23 7.48 -20.23
C ARG A 560 17.66 6.09 -19.97
N VAL A 561 17.82 5.63 -18.74
CA VAL A 561 17.32 4.33 -18.28
C VAL A 561 15.84 4.41 -17.90
N ALA A 562 15.46 5.50 -17.23
CA ALA A 562 14.10 5.69 -16.76
C ALA A 562 13.73 7.16 -16.63
N LEU A 563 12.44 7.44 -16.81
CA LEU A 563 11.79 8.71 -16.51
C LEU A 563 10.93 8.59 -15.27
N ASP A 564 10.97 9.63 -14.44
CA ASP A 564 10.00 9.86 -13.37
C ASP A 564 9.32 11.23 -13.52
N PRO A 565 8.02 11.27 -13.91
CA PRO A 565 7.24 12.49 -14.00
C PRO A 565 7.07 13.19 -12.64
N ALA A 566 7.06 14.53 -12.62
CA ALA A 566 6.88 15.31 -11.39
C ALA A 566 5.58 14.99 -10.62
N GLY A 567 5.69 14.85 -9.29
CA GLY A 567 4.57 15.08 -8.35
C GLY A 567 3.48 14.01 -8.25
N ASP A 568 3.83 12.74 -8.44
CA ASP A 568 2.93 11.58 -8.48
C ASP A 568 2.53 10.98 -7.11
N GLN A 569 3.26 11.31 -6.03
CA GLN A 569 2.91 10.93 -4.65
C GLN A 569 2.94 12.13 -3.68
N LEU A 570 2.03 12.13 -2.70
CA LEU A 570 1.84 13.24 -1.75
C LEU A 570 3.11 13.57 -0.92
N THR A 571 3.96 12.56 -0.68
CA THR A 571 5.23 12.68 0.06
C THR A 571 6.33 13.39 -0.74
N ARG A 572 6.28 13.37 -2.08
CA ARG A 572 7.33 13.88 -2.98
C ARG A 572 7.36 15.40 -3.13
N LYS A 573 6.31 16.10 -2.67
CA LYS A 573 6.27 17.58 -2.62
C LYS A 573 7.04 18.19 -1.43
N LEU A 574 7.57 17.37 -0.53
CA LEU A 574 8.24 17.82 0.70
C LEU A 574 9.62 18.42 0.41
N GLU A 575 10.38 17.84 -0.51
CA GLU A 575 11.64 18.43 -0.97
C GLU A 575 11.91 18.15 -2.46
N LYS A 576 11.94 19.21 -3.27
CA LYS A 576 12.09 19.11 -4.75
C LYS A 576 13.45 18.53 -5.16
N GLY A 577 14.48 18.72 -4.33
CA GLY A 577 15.79 18.10 -4.54
C GLY A 577 15.79 16.57 -4.42
N GLY A 578 14.75 15.98 -3.81
CA GLY A 578 14.58 14.54 -3.70
C GLY A 578 13.55 13.94 -4.65
N ASP A 579 12.87 14.77 -5.45
CA ASP A 579 11.95 14.36 -6.52
C ASP A 579 12.78 14.05 -7.77
N LEU A 580 12.97 12.76 -8.05
CA LEU A 580 13.74 12.29 -9.19
C LEU A 580 12.96 12.59 -10.46
N LYS A 581 13.67 12.98 -11.51
CA LYS A 581 13.11 13.29 -12.84
C LYS A 581 13.47 12.22 -13.85
N ALA A 582 14.72 11.78 -13.81
CA ALA A 582 15.23 10.77 -14.73
C ALA A 582 16.49 10.15 -14.14
N ALA A 583 16.81 8.94 -14.59
CA ALA A 583 18.11 8.35 -14.37
C ALA A 583 18.77 8.00 -15.70
N TYR A 584 20.05 8.29 -15.79
CA TYR A 584 20.89 8.00 -16.93
C TYR A 584 22.05 7.12 -16.49
N LEU A 585 22.39 6.15 -17.32
CA LEU A 585 23.60 5.37 -17.18
C LEU A 585 24.36 5.47 -18.50
N LEU A 586 25.68 5.54 -18.39
CA LEU A 586 26.57 5.62 -19.54
C LEU A 586 27.84 4.84 -19.24
N GLN A 587 28.41 4.15 -20.23
CA GLN A 587 29.74 3.57 -20.13
C GLN A 587 30.72 4.42 -20.94
N ALA A 588 31.86 4.78 -20.34
CA ALA A 588 32.98 5.42 -21.04
C ALA A 588 34.28 4.74 -20.62
N GLY A 589 34.92 4.05 -21.57
CA GLY A 589 36.02 3.12 -21.28
C GLY A 589 35.62 2.12 -20.20
N ASN A 590 36.46 1.97 -19.17
CA ASN A 590 36.18 1.10 -18.02
C ASN A 590 35.36 1.78 -16.89
N THR A 591 34.70 2.91 -17.15
CA THR A 591 33.93 3.62 -16.11
C THR A 591 32.45 3.66 -16.44
N THR A 592 31.62 3.21 -15.50
CA THR A 592 30.17 3.38 -15.56
C THR A 592 29.78 4.68 -14.86
N PHE A 593 29.16 5.59 -15.57
CA PHE A 593 28.62 6.83 -15.02
C PHE A 593 27.13 6.67 -14.74
N VAL A 594 26.70 7.18 -13.58
CA VAL A 594 25.30 7.27 -13.17
C VAL A 594 24.96 8.75 -13.01
N ARG A 595 23.87 9.20 -13.61
CA ARG A 595 23.33 10.54 -13.39
C ARG A 595 21.87 10.45 -12.97
N LEU A 596 21.55 11.10 -11.85
CA LEU A 596 20.21 11.21 -11.30
C LEU A 596 19.75 12.66 -11.45
N ASP A 597 18.82 12.90 -12.37
CA ASP A 597 18.21 14.21 -12.54
C ASP A 597 17.12 14.41 -11.49
N THR A 598 16.99 15.63 -10.98
CA THR A 598 16.02 16.02 -9.96
C THR A 598 15.21 17.23 -10.42
N TRP A 599 13.96 17.34 -9.98
CA TRP A 599 13.11 18.50 -10.29
C TRP A 599 13.52 19.78 -9.55
N GLY A 600 14.19 19.65 -8.41
CA GLY A 600 14.80 20.75 -7.66
C GLY A 600 16.32 20.65 -7.63
N ARG A 601 16.95 21.52 -6.82
CA ARG A 601 18.38 21.47 -6.59
C ARG A 601 18.72 20.30 -5.64
N PRO A 602 19.61 19.37 -6.02
CA PRO A 602 20.04 18.33 -5.12
C PRO A 602 20.73 18.91 -3.88
N GLY A 603 20.52 18.31 -2.71
CA GLY A 603 21.13 18.83 -1.48
C GLY A 603 20.47 18.34 -0.19
N PHE A 604 20.79 19.04 0.90
CA PHE A 604 20.31 18.70 2.23
C PHE A 604 18.78 18.84 2.35
N PRO A 605 18.06 17.88 2.97
CA PRO A 605 18.53 16.69 3.69
C PRO A 605 18.39 15.37 2.91
N VAL A 606 18.53 15.38 1.58
CA VAL A 606 18.27 14.22 0.71
C VAL A 606 19.47 13.29 0.61
N ILE A 607 19.24 11.99 0.83
CA ILE A 607 20.16 10.89 0.57
C ILE A 607 19.78 10.24 -0.75
N TYR A 608 20.73 10.11 -1.67
CA TYR A 608 20.57 9.43 -2.96
C TYR A 608 21.13 8.01 -2.86
N THR A 609 20.39 7.01 -3.30
CA THR A 609 20.83 5.61 -3.34
C THR A 609 20.80 5.12 -4.78
N ALA A 610 21.90 4.56 -5.25
CA ALA A 610 21.97 3.85 -6.53
C ALA A 610 22.23 2.37 -6.27
N SER A 611 21.46 1.51 -6.92
CA SER A 611 21.55 0.05 -6.82
C SER A 611 21.77 -0.55 -8.20
N ILE A 612 22.92 -1.21 -8.39
CA ILE A 612 23.31 -1.89 -9.63
C ILE A 612 23.60 -3.35 -9.31
N TYR A 613 22.87 -4.28 -9.93
CA TYR A 613 23.11 -5.72 -9.80
C TYR A 613 23.59 -6.26 -11.13
N LEU A 614 24.88 -6.62 -11.21
CA LEU A 614 25.46 -7.25 -12.38
C LEU A 614 25.09 -8.74 -12.40
N LEU A 615 24.56 -9.20 -13.53
CA LEU A 615 23.99 -10.53 -13.70
C LEU A 615 24.99 -11.41 -14.48
N PRO A 616 25.82 -12.22 -13.81
CA PRO A 616 26.79 -13.05 -14.52
C PRO A 616 26.08 -14.17 -15.29
N GLY A 617 26.65 -14.49 -16.45
CA GLY A 617 26.14 -15.53 -17.35
C GLY A 617 26.25 -16.93 -16.80
N LYS A 618 27.24 -17.24 -15.95
CA LYS A 618 27.32 -18.60 -15.42
C LYS A 618 26.11 -18.87 -14.49
N PRO A 619 25.43 -20.04 -14.61
CA PRO A 619 24.33 -20.41 -13.73
C PRO A 619 24.69 -20.35 -12.24
N ALA A 620 25.95 -20.72 -11.91
CA ALA A 620 26.51 -20.66 -10.56
C ALA A 620 27.12 -19.30 -10.18
N GLY A 621 27.11 -18.33 -11.09
CA GLY A 621 27.61 -16.98 -10.84
C GLY A 621 26.67 -16.24 -9.89
N GLN A 622 27.17 -15.88 -8.71
CA GLN A 622 26.45 -15.02 -7.78
C GLN A 622 26.31 -13.61 -8.38
N VAL A 623 25.10 -13.06 -8.30
CA VAL A 623 24.80 -11.67 -8.69
C VAL A 623 25.70 -10.74 -7.90
N GLN A 624 26.45 -9.88 -8.62
CA GLN A 624 27.33 -8.91 -7.98
C GLN A 624 26.55 -7.63 -7.71
N ARG A 625 26.42 -7.28 -6.42
CA ARG A 625 25.60 -6.13 -5.98
C ARG A 625 26.47 -4.94 -5.63
N PHE A 626 26.19 -3.81 -6.27
CA PHE A 626 26.79 -2.51 -6.02
C PHE A 626 25.69 -1.58 -5.50
N ILE A 627 25.67 -1.34 -4.20
CA ILE A 627 24.70 -0.45 -3.55
C ILE A 627 25.48 0.66 -2.88
N LEU A 628 25.27 1.90 -3.33
CA LEU A 628 25.94 3.07 -2.81
C LEU A 628 24.94 4.16 -2.42
N GLN A 629 25.34 4.97 -1.44
CA GLN A 629 24.60 6.12 -0.95
C GLN A 629 25.45 7.37 -1.03
N VAL A 630 24.85 8.45 -1.52
CA VAL A 630 25.40 9.79 -1.48
C VAL A 630 24.60 10.58 -0.45
N ALA A 631 25.25 10.90 0.68
CA ALA A 631 24.67 11.74 1.71
C ALA A 631 24.71 13.22 1.28
N PRO A 632 23.82 14.07 1.82
CA PRO A 632 23.66 15.41 1.29
C PRO A 632 24.92 16.26 1.45
N GLY A 633 25.43 16.78 0.33
CA GLY A 633 26.61 17.65 0.29
C GLY A 633 27.96 16.89 0.30
N GLU A 634 27.94 15.56 0.38
CA GLU A 634 29.17 14.75 0.36
C GLU A 634 29.71 14.59 -1.06
N ARG A 635 31.02 14.76 -1.23
CA ARG A 635 31.70 14.56 -2.53
C ARG A 635 32.11 13.11 -2.79
N GLN A 636 31.79 12.21 -1.86
CA GLN A 636 32.08 10.78 -1.96
C GLN A 636 30.84 9.94 -1.66
N ALA A 637 30.76 8.79 -2.30
CA ALA A 637 29.70 7.81 -2.03
C ALA A 637 30.12 6.84 -0.92
N ARG A 638 29.16 6.48 -0.06
CA ARG A 638 29.27 5.41 0.92
C ARG A 638 28.75 4.10 0.34
N TRP A 639 29.52 3.03 0.47
CA TRP A 639 29.09 1.69 0.08
C TRP A 639 28.19 1.06 1.15
N LEU A 640 27.02 0.57 0.73
CA LEU A 640 26.16 -0.31 1.53
C LEU A 640 26.39 -1.78 1.19
N ALA A 641 26.66 -2.08 -0.08
CA ALA A 641 27.06 -3.41 -0.54
C ALA A 641 28.00 -3.26 -1.74
N ARG A 642 29.07 -4.06 -1.77
CA ARG A 642 29.98 -4.19 -2.91
C ARG A 642 30.65 -5.57 -2.89
N PRO A 643 31.05 -6.14 -4.03
CA PRO A 643 31.82 -7.38 -4.07
C PRO A 643 33.18 -7.25 -3.34
N THR A 644 33.63 -8.32 -2.68
CA THR A 644 34.88 -8.32 -1.87
C THR A 644 36.14 -7.93 -2.65
N GLY A 645 36.19 -8.25 -3.94
CA GLY A 645 37.32 -7.91 -4.83
C GLY A 645 37.21 -6.56 -5.55
N TYR A 646 36.09 -5.84 -5.39
CA TYR A 646 35.87 -4.57 -6.08
C TYR A 646 36.32 -3.39 -5.21
N ASN A 647 37.41 -2.73 -5.64
CA ASN A 647 37.93 -1.54 -4.97
C ASN A 647 38.17 -0.40 -5.98
N PRO A 648 37.17 0.47 -6.19
CA PRO A 648 37.28 1.59 -7.14
C PRO A 648 38.06 2.79 -6.59
N GLY A 649 38.63 2.69 -5.37
CA GLY A 649 39.17 3.86 -4.67
C GLY A 649 38.07 4.87 -4.29
N ALA A 650 38.35 6.16 -4.44
CA ALA A 650 37.39 7.23 -4.15
C ALA A 650 36.39 7.39 -5.30
N VAL A 651 35.11 7.11 -5.02
CA VAL A 651 34.00 7.37 -5.96
C VAL A 651 33.68 8.86 -5.95
N ARG A 652 33.98 9.55 -7.06
CA ARG A 652 33.69 10.97 -7.25
C ARG A 652 32.18 11.18 -7.39
N VAL A 653 31.64 12.12 -6.61
CA VAL A 653 30.26 12.60 -6.71
C VAL A 653 30.28 14.06 -7.12
N ILE A 654 29.50 14.41 -8.14
CA ILE A 654 29.38 15.77 -8.65
C ILE A 654 27.93 16.21 -8.49
N TYR A 655 27.75 17.33 -7.80
CA TYR A 655 26.47 18.01 -7.70
C TYR A 655 26.38 19.09 -8.78
N ARG A 656 25.37 18.98 -9.64
CA ARG A 656 24.97 20.03 -10.58
C ARG A 656 23.71 20.72 -10.07
N GLU A 657 23.24 21.73 -10.80
CA GLU A 657 22.03 22.48 -10.44
C GLU A 657 20.79 21.58 -10.33
N HIS A 658 20.67 20.55 -11.18
CA HIS A 658 19.53 19.65 -11.25
C HIS A 658 19.91 18.17 -11.37
N SER A 659 21.13 17.81 -10.99
CA SER A 659 21.54 16.40 -11.05
C SER A 659 22.64 16.04 -10.04
N VAL A 660 22.68 14.75 -9.70
CA VAL A 660 23.78 14.11 -8.99
C VAL A 660 24.45 13.11 -9.94
N GLU A 661 25.73 13.29 -10.19
CA GLU A 661 26.53 12.46 -11.10
C GLU A 661 27.55 11.65 -10.29
N ILE A 662 27.72 10.38 -10.62
CA ILE A 662 28.54 9.41 -9.90
C ILE A 662 29.36 8.61 -10.92
N ALA A 663 30.68 8.54 -10.72
CA ALA A 663 31.58 7.75 -11.55
C ALA A 663 31.98 6.45 -10.84
N LEU A 664 31.76 5.31 -11.50
CA LEU A 664 32.02 3.97 -10.95
C LEU A 664 33.02 3.21 -11.84
N PRO A 665 34.34 3.39 -11.61
CA PRO A 665 35.39 2.70 -12.38
C PRO A 665 35.35 1.19 -12.14
N GLY A 666 35.63 0.41 -13.18
CA GLY A 666 35.80 -1.04 -13.11
C GLY A 666 34.56 -1.83 -12.71
N LEU A 667 33.35 -1.24 -12.84
CA LEU A 667 32.11 -1.89 -12.40
C LEU A 667 31.71 -3.03 -13.33
N VAL A 668 31.74 -2.78 -14.64
CA VAL A 668 31.39 -3.76 -15.67
C VAL A 668 32.68 -4.29 -16.30
N PRO A 669 32.97 -5.60 -16.20
CA PRO A 669 34.10 -6.21 -16.89
C PRO A 669 33.98 -6.11 -18.42
N PRO A 670 35.08 -6.28 -19.18
CA PRO A 670 35.02 -6.35 -20.65
C PRO A 670 34.04 -7.42 -21.15
N GLY A 671 33.47 -7.17 -22.33
CA GLY A 671 32.46 -8.04 -22.96
C GLY A 671 31.02 -7.57 -22.73
N GLU A 672 30.07 -8.29 -23.33
CA GLU A 672 28.64 -8.06 -23.10
C GLU A 672 28.20 -8.65 -21.78
N HIS A 673 27.39 -7.89 -21.03
CA HIS A 673 26.81 -8.25 -19.74
C HIS A 673 25.38 -7.73 -19.63
N HIS A 674 24.62 -8.26 -18.68
CA HIS A 674 23.34 -7.68 -18.26
C HIS A 674 23.42 -7.16 -16.83
N LEU A 675 22.76 -6.04 -16.55
CA LEU A 675 22.63 -5.52 -15.19
C LEU A 675 21.23 -5.01 -14.90
N MET A 676 20.84 -5.08 -13.63
CA MET A 676 19.66 -4.40 -13.10
C MET A 676 20.06 -3.07 -12.49
N PHE A 677 19.32 -2.00 -12.78
CA PHE A 677 19.52 -0.69 -12.19
C PHE A 677 18.25 -0.17 -11.52
N ALA A 678 18.40 0.45 -10.36
CA ALA A 678 17.40 1.31 -9.73
C ALA A 678 18.07 2.44 -8.93
N ALA A 679 17.31 3.50 -8.69
CA ALA A 679 17.72 4.59 -7.82
C ALA A 679 16.59 4.98 -6.87
N ALA A 680 16.92 5.54 -5.72
CA ALA A 680 15.95 6.03 -4.75
C ALA A 680 16.49 7.22 -3.97
N THR A 681 15.58 8.05 -3.48
CA THR A 681 15.89 9.17 -2.58
C THR A 681 15.19 8.97 -1.24
N SER A 682 15.79 9.49 -0.18
CA SER A 682 15.23 9.40 1.16
C SER A 682 15.69 10.57 2.03
N ILE A 683 14.93 10.85 3.09
CA ILE A 683 15.37 11.68 4.21
C ILE A 683 15.48 10.76 5.41
N SER A 684 16.70 10.51 5.87
CA SER A 684 16.96 9.49 6.90
C SER A 684 16.40 8.13 6.46
N LYS A 685 15.43 7.55 7.19
CA LYS A 685 14.76 6.29 6.85
C LYS A 685 13.45 6.45 6.08
N ILE A 686 13.08 7.69 5.73
CA ILE A 686 11.81 7.97 5.05
C ILE A 686 12.06 8.01 3.54
N PRO A 687 11.52 7.06 2.76
CA PRO A 687 11.61 7.10 1.30
C PRO A 687 10.90 8.35 0.77
N LEU A 688 11.55 9.07 -0.15
CA LEU A 688 10.95 10.18 -0.89
C LEU A 688 10.48 9.68 -2.25
N ASP A 689 11.42 9.17 -3.05
CA ASP A 689 11.19 8.82 -4.44
C ASP A 689 12.01 7.58 -4.85
N ARG A 690 11.64 6.95 -5.97
CA ARG A 690 12.36 5.83 -6.58
C ARG A 690 12.19 5.80 -8.10
N ILE A 691 13.30 5.50 -8.77
CA ILE A 691 13.33 5.01 -10.14
C ILE A 691 13.05 3.50 -10.10
N PRO A 692 12.08 2.99 -10.90
CA PRO A 692 11.76 1.58 -10.94
C PRO A 692 12.93 0.75 -11.49
N TRP A 693 12.98 -0.53 -11.13
CA TRP A 693 14.01 -1.45 -11.62
C TRP A 693 13.95 -1.60 -13.15
N ARG A 694 15.12 -1.54 -13.79
CA ARG A 694 15.30 -1.71 -15.25
C ARG A 694 16.41 -2.71 -15.53
N LEU A 695 16.22 -3.54 -16.54
CA LEU A 695 17.23 -4.42 -17.10
C LEU A 695 17.94 -3.70 -18.24
N LEU A 696 19.26 -3.71 -18.23
CA LEU A 696 20.12 -3.07 -19.21
C LEU A 696 21.10 -4.11 -19.77
N GLN A 697 21.26 -4.14 -21.08
CA GLN A 697 22.40 -4.80 -21.74
C GLN A 697 23.55 -3.80 -21.80
N VAL A 698 24.74 -4.21 -21.39
CA VAL A 698 25.93 -3.36 -21.29
C VAL A 698 27.10 -4.04 -21.96
N ASN A 699 27.97 -3.26 -22.60
CA ASN A 699 29.29 -3.72 -23.02
C ASN A 699 30.35 -3.02 -22.15
N GLY A 700 31.29 -3.77 -21.56
CA GLY A 700 32.35 -3.20 -20.72
C GLY A 700 33.44 -2.45 -21.48
N GLY A 701 33.44 -2.52 -22.82
CA GLY A 701 34.51 -2.00 -23.67
C GLY A 701 35.79 -2.85 -23.61
N ASP A 702 36.71 -2.60 -24.54
CA ASP A 702 38.07 -3.16 -24.48
C ASP A 702 38.94 -2.34 -23.51
N ILE A 703 39.83 -3.01 -22.77
CA ILE A 703 40.75 -2.38 -21.78
C ILE A 703 41.86 -1.60 -22.48
#